data_AF-A0A5E3X5Y4-F1
#
_entry.id   AF-A0A5E3X5Y4-F1
#
_cell.length_a   1.000
_cell.length_b   1.000
_cell.length_c   1.000
_cell.angle_alpha   90.00
_cell.angle_beta   90.00
_cell.angle_gamma   90.00
#
_symmetry.space_group_name_H-M   'P 1'
#
loop_
_entity.id
_entity.type
_entity.pdbx_description
1 polymer ?
#
loop_
_entity_poly.entity_id
_entity_poly.type
_entity_poly.pdbx_seq_one_letter_code
_entity_poly.pdbx_strand_id
1 'polypeptide(L)'
;MVYTASSSHILNGSTYMINYRFERHSDARGIFDFSYDLQLLNAPPTSPPAALASGHVILRDHLGATRQWYAEMDIPSQETAELSYLFDARGRLLQEYISGLYLRGSGVWGHELSKGTILLVTELSVGESYRGRGMGTWLLNHVLSEPSVARPPATLRRMLHSPPAKCDFAIAWPAGIGGAGISPEQHRMQSEVAVRTFRGVGFRRIGRSLFFARSLKDPSHPSLSLLAQDDASEVSQPEASRPLPALSPFLCTLVQSDWSEIGRRLPLHSMIVSDNCSDSRIVDAISRLSTPAELAHVCVADPTAMNATPLHLAAMTSRASVVQKLLTTSARGNVFAATAHGRTPLDCLQRKMREEKAFASTVRMQSWSGHSAASIETQAALMAVMGRPAPSENAARWGCTCGECVLGWFSPAMFYQIHSEPIFVSIPIFTPTTIVQAELAADMQRDSLDSTEADETRGRTRLYKSPTLDYIHFMKYIPASICAQGVHATFIKGYGAVLRAIASVTKQNRIPTVQLISSQALQSRHDPFAARAADFFFQKGGTVEQALNGVLHAASEQGPGGDGPFLEMADLADDLLALPQCENDEDYALLRANLGIPADLQGPVSSAWSDDFMHADDFDDAMDTSSSGEDESEEGDY
;
A
#
# COMPACT_ATOMS: atom_id res chain seq x y z
N MET A 1 -6.71 22.97 0.40
CA MET A 1 -6.92 23.68 1.68
C MET A 1 -5.57 23.82 2.35
N VAL A 2 -5.14 25.06 2.63
CA VAL A 2 -3.80 25.39 3.13
C VAL A 2 -3.94 26.00 4.51
N TYR A 3 -3.24 25.44 5.48
CA TYR A 3 -3.12 25.97 6.83
C TYR A 3 -1.76 26.62 7.00
N THR A 4 -1.74 27.81 7.60
CA THR A 4 -0.49 28.54 7.91
C THR A 4 -0.55 29.08 9.32
N ALA A 5 0.59 29.08 10.01
CA ALA A 5 0.75 29.64 11.35
C ALA A 5 2.17 30.19 11.54
N SER A 6 2.33 31.13 12.46
CA SER A 6 3.65 31.68 12.80
C SER A 6 3.84 31.76 14.31
N SER A 7 5.06 31.53 14.79
CA SER A 7 5.42 31.72 16.20
C SER A 7 6.84 32.29 16.36
N SER A 8 7.12 32.97 17.47
CA SER A 8 8.43 33.57 17.75
C SER A 8 9.24 32.74 18.75
N HIS A 9 10.52 32.52 18.47
CA HIS A 9 11.44 31.75 19.33
C HIS A 9 12.77 32.50 19.50
N ILE A 10 13.39 32.37 20.68
CA ILE A 10 14.70 32.96 20.96
C ILE A 10 15.77 31.87 20.87
N LEU A 11 16.75 32.05 19.98
CA LEU A 11 17.84 31.10 19.74
C LEU A 11 19.16 31.85 19.74
N ASN A 12 20.10 31.43 20.59
CA ASN A 12 21.43 32.03 20.70
C ASN A 12 21.39 33.57 20.87
N GLY A 13 20.41 34.09 21.61
CA GLY A 13 20.25 35.52 21.88
C GLY A 13 19.56 36.33 20.79
N SER A 14 19.16 35.71 19.67
CA SER A 14 18.41 36.35 18.58
C SER A 14 16.98 35.83 18.51
N THR A 15 16.04 36.71 18.17
CA THR A 15 14.63 36.33 17.96
C THR A 15 14.39 35.92 16.52
N TYR A 16 13.86 34.72 16.34
CA TYR A 16 13.47 34.13 15.07
C TYR A 16 11.95 33.98 15.02
N MET A 17 11.40 34.11 13.83
CA MET A 17 10.02 33.79 13.51
C MET A 17 10.03 32.48 12.73
N ILE A 18 9.26 31.50 13.20
CA ILE A 18 9.03 30.26 12.47
C ILE A 18 7.67 30.35 11.79
N ASN A 19 7.66 30.14 10.48
CA ASN A 19 6.44 30.04 9.70
C ASN A 19 6.19 28.58 9.37
N TYR A 20 4.99 28.11 9.69
CA TYR A 20 4.52 26.75 9.44
C TYR A 20 3.49 26.78 8.33
N ARG A 21 3.61 25.86 7.37
CA ARG A 21 2.61 25.58 6.34
C ARG A 21 2.25 24.11 6.35
N PHE A 22 0.97 23.80 6.17
CA PHE A 22 0.45 22.46 6.05
C PHE A 22 -0.70 22.40 5.06
N GLU A 23 -0.63 21.47 4.12
CA GLU A 23 -1.67 21.30 3.10
C GLU A 23 -1.76 19.85 2.64
N ARG A 24 -2.90 19.46 2.05
CA ARG A 24 -2.98 18.17 1.37
C ARG A 24 -2.19 18.26 0.07
N HIS A 25 -1.41 17.24 -0.24
CA HIS A 25 -0.72 17.13 -1.52
C HIS A 25 -1.76 17.20 -2.66
N SER A 26 -1.43 17.89 -3.76
CA SER A 26 -2.36 18.12 -4.87
C SER A 26 -2.83 16.81 -5.50
N ASP A 27 -1.88 15.89 -5.69
CA ASP A 27 -2.05 14.69 -6.52
C ASP A 27 -2.07 13.39 -5.71
N ALA A 28 -1.86 13.44 -4.39
CA ALA A 28 -1.84 12.27 -3.50
C ALA A 28 -2.82 12.48 -2.34
N ARG A 29 -3.87 11.66 -2.25
CA ARG A 29 -5.00 11.85 -1.33
C ARG A 29 -4.63 11.52 0.11
N GLY A 30 -3.77 10.53 0.32
CA GLY A 30 -3.28 10.08 1.62
C GLY A 30 -1.99 10.75 2.07
N ILE A 31 -1.54 11.83 1.40
CA ILE A 31 -0.29 12.53 1.71
C ILE A 31 -0.57 14.02 1.95
N PHE A 32 0.04 14.57 2.99
CA PHE A 32 -0.02 15.99 3.33
C PHE A 32 1.39 16.56 3.42
N ASP A 33 1.58 17.75 2.88
CA ASP A 33 2.87 18.44 2.88
C ASP A 33 2.96 19.36 4.08
N PHE A 34 4.16 19.42 4.67
CA PHE A 34 4.47 20.40 5.71
C PHE A 34 5.78 21.11 5.40
N SER A 35 5.87 22.37 5.82
CA SER A 35 7.13 23.12 5.82
C SER A 35 7.23 24.04 7.03
N TYR A 36 8.46 24.22 7.50
CA TYR A 36 8.86 25.12 8.58
C TYR A 36 9.99 26.01 8.10
N ASP A 37 9.71 27.31 8.01
CA ASP A 37 10.67 28.33 7.61
C ASP A 37 11.10 29.14 8.83
N LEU A 38 12.36 29.02 9.23
CA LEU A 38 12.93 29.80 10.34
C LEU A 38 13.59 31.07 9.79
N GLN A 39 13.02 32.24 10.06
CA GLN A 39 13.54 33.53 9.63
C GLN A 39 13.94 34.39 10.82
N LEU A 40 14.94 35.25 10.66
CA LEU A 40 15.28 36.23 11.70
C LEU A 40 14.18 37.32 11.71
N LEU A 41 13.65 37.69 12.89
CA LEU A 41 12.47 38.57 13.00
C LEU A 41 12.63 39.91 12.25
N ASN A 42 13.85 40.45 12.20
CA ASN A 42 14.17 41.73 11.56
C ASN A 42 14.82 41.57 10.17
N ALA A 43 14.80 40.37 9.58
CA ALA A 43 15.36 40.17 8.25
C ALA A 43 14.48 40.84 7.16
N PRO A 44 15.08 41.37 6.08
CA PRO A 44 14.35 41.76 4.89
C PRO A 44 13.48 40.61 4.36
N PRO A 45 12.27 40.87 3.82
CA PRO A 45 11.36 39.83 3.32
C PRO A 45 11.95 38.92 2.23
N THR A 46 12.98 39.40 1.53
CA THR A 46 13.68 38.68 0.46
C THR A 46 14.86 37.84 0.96
N SER A 47 15.12 37.83 2.27
CA SER A 47 16.24 37.08 2.83
C SER A 47 15.94 35.59 2.84
N PRO A 48 16.90 34.72 2.49
CA PRO A 48 16.72 33.29 2.62
C PRO A 48 16.50 32.91 4.11
N PRO A 49 15.73 31.85 4.39
CA PRO A 49 15.52 31.40 5.75
C PRO A 49 16.84 30.98 6.41
N ALA A 50 16.95 31.22 7.71
CA ALA A 50 18.09 30.78 8.51
C ALA A 50 18.18 29.25 8.57
N ALA A 51 17.02 28.59 8.64
CA ALA A 51 16.87 27.15 8.49
C ALA A 51 15.50 26.81 7.91
N LEU A 52 15.42 25.69 7.19
CA LEU A 52 14.21 25.17 6.57
C LEU A 52 14.10 23.68 6.90
N ALA A 53 12.89 23.22 7.19
CA ALA A 53 12.57 21.80 7.26
C ALA A 53 11.23 21.53 6.58
N SER A 54 11.16 20.52 5.73
CA SER A 54 9.93 20.15 5.02
C SER A 54 9.81 18.64 4.84
N GLY A 55 8.62 18.20 4.47
CA GLY A 55 8.35 16.81 4.17
C GLY A 55 6.87 16.49 4.12
N HIS A 56 6.54 15.24 4.45
CA HIS A 56 5.21 14.68 4.25
C HIS A 56 4.67 14.01 5.52
N VAL A 57 3.36 14.12 5.73
CA VAL A 57 2.58 13.27 6.63
C VAL A 57 1.85 12.25 5.77
N ILE A 58 2.22 10.98 5.93
CA ILE A 58 1.73 9.89 5.09
C ILE A 58 0.75 9.05 5.90
N LEU A 59 -0.51 9.01 5.45
CA LEU A 59 -1.58 8.20 6.03
C LEU A 59 -1.40 6.73 5.65
N ARG A 60 -0.31 6.11 6.12
CA ARG A 60 0.08 4.74 5.72
C ARG A 60 -1.02 3.73 5.90
N ASP A 61 -1.74 3.77 7.02
CA ASP A 61 -2.84 2.83 7.28
C ASP A 61 -3.94 2.98 6.23
N HIS A 62 -4.30 4.22 5.85
CA HIS A 62 -5.26 4.50 4.77
C HIS A 62 -4.74 4.06 3.40
N LEU A 63 -3.48 4.35 3.07
CA LEU A 63 -2.89 3.94 1.79
C LEU A 63 -2.74 2.41 1.68
N GLY A 64 -2.44 1.74 2.79
CA GLY A 64 -2.34 0.29 2.87
C GLY A 64 -3.70 -0.39 2.79
N ALA A 65 -4.69 0.21 3.45
CA ALA A 65 -6.11 -0.12 3.40
C ALA A 65 -6.67 -0.06 1.96
N THR A 66 -6.44 1.05 1.26
CA THR A 66 -6.92 1.28 -0.11
C THR A 66 -6.06 0.64 -1.19
N ARG A 67 -4.95 -0.03 -0.82
CA ARG A 67 -3.94 -0.61 -1.72
C ARG A 67 -3.28 0.43 -2.65
N GLN A 68 -3.30 1.70 -2.27
CA GLN A 68 -2.69 2.80 -3.02
C GLN A 68 -1.28 3.15 -2.55
N TRP A 69 -0.70 2.38 -1.63
CA TRP A 69 0.64 2.62 -1.07
C TRP A 69 1.70 2.97 -2.13
N TYR A 70 1.98 2.08 -3.08
CA TYR A 70 3.01 2.37 -4.09
C TYR A 70 2.59 3.49 -5.05
N ALA A 71 1.33 3.50 -5.47
CA ALA A 71 0.82 4.46 -6.45
C ALA A 71 0.87 5.90 -5.92
N GLU A 72 0.54 6.12 -4.64
CA GLU A 72 0.60 7.45 -4.03
C GLU A 72 2.00 7.83 -3.56
N MET A 73 2.82 6.88 -3.11
CA MET A 73 4.19 7.18 -2.65
C MET A 73 5.14 7.59 -3.80
N ASP A 74 4.84 7.21 -5.04
CA ASP A 74 5.61 7.59 -6.23
C ASP A 74 5.35 9.05 -6.69
N ILE A 75 4.27 9.68 -6.18
CA ILE A 75 3.80 10.99 -6.65
C ILE A 75 4.65 12.16 -6.12
N PRO A 76 4.96 12.28 -4.81
CA PRO A 76 5.56 13.52 -4.28
C PRO A 76 7.03 13.71 -4.62
N SER A 77 7.83 12.64 -4.52
CA SER A 77 9.30 12.71 -4.64
C SER A 77 9.93 11.34 -4.90
N GLN A 78 11.18 11.33 -5.35
CA GLN A 78 11.95 10.08 -5.47
C GLN A 78 12.22 9.46 -4.08
N GLU A 79 12.38 10.29 -3.05
CA GLU A 79 12.59 9.87 -1.67
C GLU A 79 11.38 9.10 -1.12
N THR A 80 10.15 9.57 -1.39
CA THR A 80 8.92 8.85 -1.02
C THR A 80 8.79 7.54 -1.79
N ALA A 81 9.13 7.51 -3.07
CA ALA A 81 9.13 6.30 -3.88
C ALA A 81 10.12 5.25 -3.32
N GLU A 82 11.35 5.66 -3.01
CA GLU A 82 12.36 4.77 -2.42
C GLU A 82 11.97 4.27 -1.03
N LEU A 83 11.32 5.11 -0.21
CA LEU A 83 10.79 4.69 1.09
C LEU A 83 9.75 3.59 0.94
N SER A 84 8.90 3.69 -0.08
CA SER A 84 7.80 2.74 -0.30
C SER A 84 8.29 1.29 -0.44
N TYR A 85 9.50 1.08 -0.96
CA TYR A 85 10.10 -0.25 -1.16
C TYR A 85 10.57 -0.93 0.14
N LEU A 86 10.60 -0.23 1.28
CA LEU A 86 10.79 -0.86 2.59
C LEU A 86 9.53 -1.60 3.08
N PHE A 87 8.38 -1.30 2.47
CA PHE A 87 7.09 -1.81 2.87
C PHE A 87 6.50 -2.70 1.76
N ASP A 88 5.47 -3.47 2.11
CA ASP A 88 4.64 -4.20 1.15
C ASP A 88 3.53 -3.30 0.58
N ALA A 89 2.69 -3.87 -0.30
CA ALA A 89 1.56 -3.13 -0.90
C ALA A 89 0.51 -2.62 0.10
N ARG A 90 0.58 -3.07 1.35
CA ARG A 90 -0.29 -2.66 2.46
C ARG A 90 0.42 -1.68 3.40
N GLY A 91 1.60 -1.17 3.02
CA GLY A 91 2.39 -0.31 3.90
C GLY A 91 2.92 -1.04 5.14
N ARG A 92 3.10 -2.37 5.12
CA ARG A 92 3.69 -3.11 6.25
C ARG A 92 5.19 -3.30 6.02
N LEU A 93 6.00 -3.07 7.05
CA LEU A 93 7.45 -3.24 6.94
C LEU A 93 7.78 -4.68 6.53
N LEU A 94 8.64 -4.83 5.52
CA LEU A 94 8.97 -6.15 4.99
C LEU A 94 9.72 -7.01 6.01
N GLN A 95 9.44 -8.31 5.99
CA GLN A 95 10.01 -9.28 6.91
C GLN A 95 11.55 -9.33 6.85
N GLU A 96 12.15 -8.99 5.70
CA GLU A 96 13.59 -8.90 5.53
C GLU A 96 14.24 -7.87 6.47
N TYR A 97 13.55 -6.77 6.80
CA TYR A 97 14.02 -5.76 7.75
C TYR A 97 13.71 -6.09 9.20
N ILE A 98 12.91 -7.12 9.47
CA ILE A 98 12.50 -7.52 10.82
C ILE A 98 13.31 -8.72 11.30
N SER A 99 13.26 -9.83 10.54
CA SER A 99 13.90 -11.08 10.92
C SER A 99 15.08 -11.47 10.03
N GLY A 100 15.36 -10.72 8.96
CA GLY A 100 16.44 -11.03 8.04
C GLY A 100 17.81 -10.98 8.73
N LEU A 101 18.63 -12.03 8.57
CA LEU A 101 19.94 -12.12 9.23
C LEU A 101 20.87 -10.93 8.94
N TYR A 102 20.75 -10.36 7.75
CA TYR A 102 21.56 -9.23 7.30
C TYR A 102 20.78 -7.91 7.32
N LEU A 103 19.60 -7.87 6.70
CA LEU A 103 18.85 -6.64 6.48
C LEU A 103 18.22 -6.05 7.75
N ARG A 104 18.02 -6.84 8.82
CA ARG A 104 17.49 -6.35 10.11
C ARG A 104 18.34 -5.28 10.81
N GLY A 105 19.60 -5.12 10.41
CA GLY A 105 20.51 -4.15 11.03
C GLY A 105 20.64 -4.38 12.55
N SER A 106 20.37 -3.33 13.33
CA SER A 106 20.40 -3.38 14.80
C SER A 106 19.21 -4.14 15.42
N GLY A 107 18.15 -4.40 14.64
CA GLY A 107 16.95 -5.11 15.12
C GLY A 107 16.09 -4.33 16.11
N VAL A 108 16.32 -3.02 16.27
CA VAL A 108 15.51 -2.16 17.15
C VAL A 108 14.17 -1.75 16.54
N TRP A 109 13.93 -2.11 15.28
CA TRP A 109 12.69 -1.84 14.56
C TRP A 109 12.03 -3.16 14.12
N GLY A 110 10.71 -3.21 14.20
CA GLY A 110 9.89 -4.37 13.89
C GLY A 110 8.53 -3.98 13.29
N HIS A 111 7.51 -4.80 13.58
CA HIS A 111 6.16 -4.62 13.05
C HIS A 111 5.46 -3.34 13.55
N GLU A 112 6.00 -2.65 14.55
CA GLU A 112 5.48 -1.35 14.99
C GLU A 112 5.52 -0.30 13.88
N LEU A 113 6.50 -0.38 12.97
CA LEU A 113 6.56 0.49 11.79
C LEU A 113 5.48 0.18 10.74
N SER A 114 4.75 -0.93 10.89
CA SER A 114 3.64 -1.32 10.00
C SER A 114 2.30 -0.68 10.37
N LYS A 115 2.20 0.08 11.47
CA LYS A 115 0.96 0.72 11.97
C LYS A 115 1.13 2.23 12.25
N GLY A 116 0.04 3.00 12.13
CA GLY A 116 0.04 4.45 12.35
C GLY A 116 0.39 5.33 11.14
N THR A 117 0.47 6.63 11.36
CA THR A 117 0.88 7.61 10.33
C THR A 117 2.37 7.89 10.43
N ILE A 118 3.00 8.09 9.27
CA ILE A 118 4.44 8.38 9.16
C ILE A 118 4.63 9.89 8.98
N LEU A 119 5.52 10.47 9.78
CA LEU A 119 6.10 11.79 9.51
C LEU A 119 7.40 11.62 8.73
N LEU A 120 7.41 11.88 7.43
CA LEU A 120 8.61 11.81 6.61
C LEU A 120 9.26 13.20 6.50
N VAL A 121 10.48 13.35 6.97
CA VAL A 121 11.30 14.56 6.76
C VAL A 121 12.15 14.36 5.51
N THR A 122 11.90 15.14 4.47
CA THR A 122 12.61 15.06 3.18
C THR A 122 13.69 16.13 3.06
N GLU A 123 13.47 17.31 3.62
CA GLU A 123 14.43 18.41 3.57
C GLU A 123 14.77 18.93 4.98
N LEU A 124 16.06 19.15 5.21
CA LEU A 124 16.58 19.91 6.35
C LEU A 124 17.78 20.72 5.88
N SER A 125 17.62 22.04 5.79
CA SER A 125 18.68 22.94 5.34
C SER A 125 18.93 24.07 6.34
N VAL A 126 20.20 24.50 6.42
CA VAL A 126 20.63 25.61 7.28
C VAL A 126 21.48 26.55 6.45
N GLY A 127 21.08 27.82 6.43
CA GLY A 127 21.80 28.88 5.73
C GLY A 127 23.25 28.95 6.19
N GLU A 128 24.17 29.18 5.25
CA GLU A 128 25.61 29.03 5.48
C GLU A 128 26.13 29.86 6.67
N SER A 129 25.65 31.09 6.82
CA SER A 129 25.97 32.01 7.93
C SER A 129 25.46 31.56 9.30
N TYR A 130 24.51 30.62 9.34
CA TYR A 130 23.86 30.10 10.54
C TYR A 130 24.33 28.68 10.92
N ARG A 131 25.20 28.06 10.10
CA ARG A 131 25.77 26.73 10.38
C ARG A 131 26.64 26.74 11.63
N GLY A 132 26.78 25.57 12.27
CA GLY A 132 27.58 25.39 13.49
C GLY A 132 26.95 25.95 14.78
N ARG A 133 25.72 26.48 14.71
CA ARG A 133 25.02 27.09 15.85
C ARG A 133 23.89 26.23 16.44
N GLY A 134 23.82 24.95 16.05
CA GLY A 134 22.76 24.03 16.50
C GLY A 134 21.39 24.24 15.86
N MET A 135 21.25 25.13 14.86
CA MET A 135 19.96 25.50 14.25
C MET A 135 19.21 24.31 13.64
N GLY A 136 19.91 23.44 12.89
CA GLY A 136 19.29 22.25 12.28
C GLY A 136 18.77 21.26 13.33
N THR A 137 19.55 20.99 14.38
CA THR A 137 19.14 20.14 15.50
C THR A 137 17.94 20.73 16.24
N TRP A 138 17.94 22.04 16.48
CA TRP A 138 16.82 22.72 17.13
C TRP A 138 15.55 22.65 16.29
N LEU A 139 15.63 23.00 15.00
CA LEU A 139 14.47 22.98 14.10
C LEU A 139 13.92 21.56 13.96
N LEU A 140 14.79 20.57 13.79
CA LEU A 140 14.37 19.17 13.71
C LEU A 140 13.68 18.72 15.01
N ASN A 141 14.22 19.06 16.19
CA ASN A 141 13.53 18.77 17.45
C ASN A 141 12.18 19.51 17.57
N HIS A 142 12.08 20.74 17.06
CA HIS A 142 10.83 21.49 17.04
C HIS A 142 9.77 20.77 16.19
N VAL A 143 10.12 20.37 14.96
CA VAL A 143 9.24 19.58 14.06
C VAL A 143 8.75 18.29 14.73
N LEU A 144 9.64 17.60 15.47
CA LEU A 144 9.34 16.31 16.10
C LEU A 144 8.59 16.44 17.43
N SER A 145 8.63 17.61 18.07
CA SER A 145 7.98 17.88 19.36
C SER A 145 6.63 18.58 19.21
N GLU A 146 6.41 19.26 18.08
CA GLU A 146 5.18 20.01 17.80
C GLU A 146 3.97 19.06 17.77
N PRO A 147 2.97 19.27 18.64
CA PRO A 147 1.68 18.59 18.55
C PRO A 147 0.93 18.91 17.25
N SER A 148 1.38 19.94 16.50
CA SER A 148 0.67 20.59 15.40
C SER A 148 1.03 20.11 14.00
N VAL A 149 1.91 19.12 13.82
CA VAL A 149 1.95 18.33 12.56
C VAL A 149 0.56 17.74 12.23
N ALA A 150 -0.34 17.72 13.23
CA ALA A 150 -1.78 17.60 13.09
C ALA A 150 -2.49 18.91 13.50
N ARG A 151 -3.02 19.69 12.54
CA ARG A 151 -4.34 20.37 12.59
C ARG A 151 -4.58 21.35 11.43
N PRO A 152 -5.67 21.14 10.69
CA PRO A 152 -6.65 22.20 10.39
C PRO A 152 -7.60 22.38 11.60
N PRO A 153 -8.21 23.56 11.80
CA PRO A 153 -9.27 23.79 12.79
C PRO A 153 -10.43 22.79 12.73
N ALA A 154 -11.10 22.57 13.86
CA ALA A 154 -12.18 21.56 14.02
C ALA A 154 -13.38 21.73 13.06
N THR A 155 -13.56 22.93 12.51
CA THR A 155 -14.61 23.27 11.55
C THR A 155 -14.43 22.62 10.17
N LEU A 156 -13.25 22.05 9.88
CA LEU A 156 -12.89 21.49 8.57
C LEU A 156 -12.97 19.96 8.50
N ARG A 157 -13.52 19.32 9.54
CA ARG A 157 -13.46 17.86 9.78
C ARG A 157 -14.49 17.01 9.03
N ARG A 158 -15.46 17.62 8.34
CA ARG A 158 -16.65 16.89 7.87
C ARG A 158 -16.54 16.23 6.50
N MET A 159 -15.45 16.43 5.74
CA MET A 159 -15.43 15.99 4.32
C MET A 159 -14.23 15.13 3.88
N LEU A 160 -13.33 14.72 4.77
CA LEU A 160 -12.18 13.86 4.41
C LEU A 160 -11.69 13.03 5.60
N HIS A 161 -11.15 11.83 5.33
CA HIS A 161 -10.31 11.07 6.27
C HIS A 161 -9.21 11.99 6.78
N SER A 162 -9.43 12.57 7.95
CA SER A 162 -8.52 13.58 8.50
C SER A 162 -7.23 12.89 8.92
N PRO A 163 -6.05 13.52 8.72
CA PRO A 163 -4.80 12.99 9.25
C PRO A 163 -4.96 12.77 10.76
N PRO A 164 -4.50 11.62 11.32
CA PRO A 164 -4.70 11.33 12.72
C PRO A 164 -3.99 12.34 13.60
N ALA A 165 -4.46 12.44 14.85
CA ALA A 165 -4.04 13.48 15.79
C ALA A 165 -2.52 13.51 16.08
N LYS A 166 -1.78 12.41 15.83
CA LYS A 166 -0.32 12.30 16.01
C LYS A 166 0.27 11.22 15.09
N CYS A 167 1.47 11.46 14.57
CA CYS A 167 2.30 10.42 13.96
C CYS A 167 2.96 9.59 15.07
N ASP A 168 3.05 8.28 14.90
CA ASP A 168 3.72 7.40 15.86
C ASP A 168 5.25 7.42 15.66
N PHE A 169 5.69 7.62 14.41
CA PHE A 169 7.09 7.60 14.00
C PHE A 169 7.42 8.74 13.05
N ALA A 170 8.65 9.23 13.15
CA ALA A 170 9.27 10.04 12.12
C ALA A 170 10.28 9.21 11.33
N ILE A 171 10.33 9.40 10.02
CA ILE A 171 11.28 8.77 9.11
C ILE A 171 12.03 9.87 8.33
N ALA A 172 13.28 9.61 7.99
CA ALA A 172 14.07 10.50 7.13
C ALA A 172 15.08 9.70 6.32
N TRP A 173 15.54 10.26 5.19
CA TRP A 173 16.73 9.82 4.48
C TRP A 173 17.82 10.90 4.64
N PRO A 174 18.68 10.82 5.68
CA PRO A 174 19.57 11.93 6.03
C PRO A 174 20.58 12.31 4.95
N ALA A 175 21.06 11.35 4.15
CA ALA A 175 22.02 11.60 3.09
C ALA A 175 21.38 12.19 1.81
N GLY A 176 20.08 11.95 1.62
CA GLY A 176 19.33 12.35 0.42
C GLY A 176 19.93 11.85 -0.89
N ILE A 177 19.30 12.25 -1.99
CA ILE A 177 19.85 12.10 -3.33
C ILE A 177 20.68 13.35 -3.60
N GLY A 178 21.99 13.20 -3.84
CA GLY A 178 22.87 14.34 -4.06
C GLY A 178 22.32 15.29 -5.13
N GLY A 179 22.11 16.56 -4.77
CA GLY A 179 21.52 17.54 -5.66
C GLY A 179 22.36 17.80 -6.91
N ALA A 180 21.70 18.18 -8.01
CA ALA A 180 22.37 18.53 -9.26
C ALA A 180 23.42 19.63 -9.04
N GLY A 181 24.68 19.33 -9.39
CA GLY A 181 25.81 20.27 -9.26
C GLY A 181 26.63 20.17 -7.97
N ILE A 182 26.28 19.27 -7.04
CA ILE A 182 27.10 18.99 -5.85
C ILE A 182 28.16 17.95 -6.22
N SER A 183 29.43 18.23 -5.92
CA SER A 183 30.49 17.23 -6.14
C SER A 183 30.31 16.01 -5.21
N PRO A 184 30.75 14.80 -5.61
CA PRO A 184 30.64 13.61 -4.76
C PRO A 184 31.27 13.77 -3.37
N GLU A 185 32.37 14.53 -3.28
CA GLU A 185 33.03 14.82 -2.00
C GLU A 185 32.22 15.75 -1.11
N GLN A 186 31.64 16.82 -1.68
CA GLN A 186 30.74 17.71 -0.95
C GLN A 186 29.49 16.97 -0.46
N HIS A 187 28.89 16.13 -1.32
CA HIS A 187 27.74 15.30 -0.94
C HIS A 187 28.08 14.34 0.20
N ARG A 188 29.25 13.70 0.16
CA ARG A 188 29.75 12.86 1.26
C ARG A 188 29.88 13.64 2.57
N MET A 189 30.52 14.82 2.53
CA MET A 189 30.67 15.67 3.73
C MET A 189 29.32 16.13 4.29
N GLN A 190 28.39 16.54 3.43
CA GLN A 190 27.04 16.94 3.84
C GLN A 190 26.26 15.76 4.43
N SER A 191 26.35 14.59 3.81
CA SER A 191 25.73 13.35 4.30
C SER A 191 26.22 12.96 5.68
N GLU A 192 27.53 13.04 5.94
CA GLU A 192 28.09 12.75 7.28
C GLU A 192 27.55 13.72 8.35
N VAL A 193 27.44 15.00 8.02
CA VAL A 193 26.88 16.02 8.93
C VAL A 193 25.39 15.77 9.18
N ALA A 194 24.62 15.46 8.14
CA ALA A 194 23.20 15.16 8.27
C ALA A 194 22.98 13.89 9.11
N VAL A 195 23.68 12.78 8.81
CA VAL A 195 23.62 11.53 9.59
C VAL A 195 23.93 11.79 11.06
N ARG A 196 24.99 12.57 11.37
CA ARG A 196 25.32 12.94 12.75
C ARG A 196 24.20 13.75 13.42
N THR A 197 23.59 14.68 12.68
CA THR A 197 22.50 15.53 13.18
C THR A 197 21.26 14.71 13.51
N PHE A 198 20.81 13.84 12.60
CA PHE A 198 19.65 12.97 12.82
C PHE A 198 19.90 11.97 13.96
N ARG A 199 21.09 11.33 14.01
CA ARG A 199 21.46 10.45 15.14
C ARG A 199 21.47 11.20 16.47
N GLY A 200 21.93 12.45 16.47
CA GLY A 200 21.97 13.33 17.64
C GLY A 200 20.60 13.62 18.24
N VAL A 201 19.53 13.60 17.44
CA VAL A 201 18.15 13.77 17.92
C VAL A 201 17.40 12.44 18.12
N GLY A 202 18.10 11.31 18.11
CA GLY A 202 17.54 10.00 18.44
C GLY A 202 17.04 9.17 17.26
N PHE A 203 17.29 9.58 16.00
CA PHE A 203 17.00 8.71 14.86
C PHE A 203 17.98 7.54 14.78
N ARG A 204 17.50 6.36 14.43
CA ARG A 204 18.29 5.15 14.17
C ARG A 204 17.86 4.50 12.87
N ARG A 205 18.79 3.80 12.21
CA ARG A 205 18.55 3.23 10.87
C ARG A 205 17.48 2.14 10.91
N ILE A 206 16.59 2.11 9.90
CA ILE A 206 15.63 1.03 9.71
C ILE A 206 16.36 -0.12 9.01
N GLY A 207 16.71 -1.14 9.79
CA GLY A 207 17.54 -2.24 9.32
C GLY A 207 18.89 -1.75 8.78
N ARG A 208 19.22 -2.14 7.55
CA ARG A 208 20.38 -1.59 6.80
C ARG A 208 19.98 -0.74 5.60
N SER A 209 18.76 -0.19 5.61
CA SER A 209 18.27 0.69 4.55
C SER A 209 18.92 2.08 4.58
N LEU A 210 18.59 2.92 3.60
CA LEU A 210 18.97 4.34 3.55
C LEU A 210 18.21 5.20 4.57
N PHE A 211 17.11 4.67 5.11
CA PHE A 211 16.17 5.41 5.95
C PHE A 211 16.44 5.21 7.43
N PHE A 212 16.17 6.27 8.18
CA PHE A 212 16.22 6.32 9.63
C PHE A 212 14.82 6.55 10.17
N ALA A 213 14.51 5.94 11.31
CA ALA A 213 13.27 6.19 12.05
C ALA A 213 13.57 6.75 13.45
N ARG A 214 12.55 7.38 14.04
CA ARG A 214 12.52 7.80 15.45
C ARG A 214 11.11 7.57 16.00
N SER A 215 11.02 6.97 17.18
CA SER A 215 9.77 6.88 17.94
C SER A 215 9.38 8.27 18.45
N LEU A 216 8.14 8.70 18.18
CA LEU A 216 7.59 9.96 18.68
C LEU A 216 6.69 9.75 19.90
N LYS A 217 6.09 8.56 20.01
CA LYS A 217 5.08 8.24 21.03
C LYS A 217 5.64 7.48 22.22
N ASP A 218 6.54 6.53 21.99
CA ASP A 218 7.14 5.71 23.05
C ASP A 218 8.53 6.26 23.43
N PRO A 219 8.67 6.94 24.58
CA PRO A 219 9.95 7.47 25.05
C PRO A 219 10.90 6.37 25.55
N SER A 220 10.39 5.17 25.81
CA SER A 220 11.18 4.00 26.25
C SER A 220 11.62 3.11 25.10
N HIS A 221 11.30 3.49 23.86
CA HIS A 221 11.60 2.70 22.67
C HIS A 221 13.11 2.39 22.56
N PRO A 222 13.51 1.14 22.22
CA PRO A 222 14.91 0.73 22.17
C PRO A 222 15.79 1.63 21.29
N SER A 223 15.26 2.16 20.19
CA SER A 223 16.00 3.06 19.30
C SER A 223 16.49 4.36 19.97
N LEU A 224 15.79 4.84 21.01
CA LEU A 224 16.19 6.04 21.75
C LEU A 224 17.34 5.77 22.74
N SER A 225 17.50 4.53 23.19
CA SER A 225 18.58 4.10 24.08
C SER A 225 19.81 3.56 23.35
N LEU A 226 19.64 3.13 22.08
CA LEU A 226 20.75 2.66 21.24
C LEU A 226 21.75 3.80 21.00
N LEU A 227 23.05 3.59 21.27
CA LEU A 227 24.05 4.62 20.99
C LEU A 227 24.27 4.80 19.48
N ALA A 228 24.63 6.00 19.06
CA ALA A 228 24.87 6.31 17.65
C ALA A 228 25.98 5.46 16.99
N GLN A 229 26.92 4.96 17.79
CA GLN A 229 28.01 4.08 17.37
C GLN A 229 27.59 2.61 17.22
N ASP A 230 26.53 2.21 17.94
CA ASP A 230 25.95 0.86 17.90
C ASP A 230 24.83 0.76 16.85
N ASP A 231 24.46 1.88 16.24
CA ASP A 231 23.51 1.95 15.13
C ASP A 231 24.07 1.25 13.89
N ALA A 232 23.17 0.61 13.13
CA ALA A 232 23.57 -0.13 11.95
C ALA A 232 24.27 0.80 10.94
N SER A 233 25.40 0.34 10.40
CA SER A 233 26.02 1.00 9.26
C SER A 233 25.08 0.89 8.06
N GLU A 234 25.12 1.90 7.20
CA GLU A 234 24.63 1.72 5.84
C GLU A 234 25.35 0.51 5.22
N VAL A 235 24.70 -0.17 4.28
CA VAL A 235 25.40 -1.21 3.54
C VAL A 235 26.51 -0.51 2.75
N SER A 236 27.74 -0.67 3.21
CA SER A 236 28.90 -0.08 2.55
C SER A 236 28.99 -0.67 1.15
N GLN A 237 29.23 0.19 0.15
CA GLN A 237 29.77 -0.28 -1.11
C GLN A 237 31.02 -1.11 -0.78
N PRO A 238 31.09 -2.38 -1.18
CA PRO A 238 32.30 -3.14 -0.96
C PRO A 238 33.44 -2.40 -1.65
N GLU A 239 34.55 -2.23 -0.93
CA GLU A 239 35.76 -1.66 -1.50
C GLU A 239 36.10 -2.41 -2.80
N ALA A 240 36.39 -1.66 -3.87
CA ALA A 240 36.72 -2.18 -5.19
C ALA A 240 38.08 -2.91 -5.24
N SER A 241 38.49 -3.57 -4.15
CA SER A 241 39.83 -4.04 -3.89
C SER A 241 40.10 -5.48 -4.35
N ARG A 242 39.11 -6.19 -4.93
CA ARG A 242 39.38 -7.44 -5.63
C ARG A 242 39.65 -7.19 -7.12
N PRO A 243 40.86 -7.49 -7.63
CA PRO A 243 41.11 -7.40 -9.06
C PRO A 243 40.18 -8.37 -9.80
N LEU A 244 39.49 -7.85 -10.82
CA LEU A 244 38.65 -8.66 -11.69
C LEU A 244 39.51 -9.76 -12.36
N PRO A 245 38.99 -10.98 -12.52
CA PRO A 245 39.77 -12.03 -13.17
C PRO A 245 40.05 -11.66 -14.62
N ALA A 246 41.22 -12.05 -15.11
CA ALA A 246 41.55 -11.89 -16.52
C ALA A 246 40.55 -12.66 -17.40
N LEU A 247 40.25 -12.11 -18.58
CA LEU A 247 39.40 -12.79 -19.56
C LEU A 247 40.21 -13.89 -20.24
N SER A 248 39.63 -15.09 -20.32
CA SER A 248 40.16 -16.14 -21.19
C SER A 248 39.90 -15.81 -22.66
N PRO A 249 40.61 -16.43 -23.61
CA PRO A 249 40.32 -16.26 -25.04
C PRO A 249 38.85 -16.53 -25.39
N PHE A 250 38.23 -17.52 -24.74
CA PHE A 250 36.80 -17.81 -24.93
C PHE A 250 35.91 -16.67 -24.44
N LEU A 251 36.12 -16.15 -23.22
CA LEU A 251 35.32 -15.05 -22.68
C LEU A 251 35.45 -13.78 -23.54
N CYS A 252 36.62 -13.51 -24.12
CA CYS A 252 36.81 -12.42 -25.07
C CYS A 252 35.91 -12.56 -26.32
N THR A 253 35.60 -13.78 -26.77
CA THR A 253 34.68 -14.00 -27.91
C THR A 253 33.23 -13.63 -27.61
N LEU A 254 32.86 -13.54 -26.34
CA LEU A 254 31.49 -13.18 -25.92
C LEU A 254 31.26 -11.67 -25.89
N VAL A 255 32.34 -10.88 -25.87
CA VAL A 255 32.31 -9.43 -25.71
C VAL A 255 31.69 -8.76 -26.94
N GLN A 256 30.75 -7.84 -26.70
CA GLN A 256 30.17 -7.01 -27.75
C GLN A 256 30.73 -5.58 -27.70
N SER A 257 30.83 -4.93 -28.86
CA SER A 257 31.48 -3.63 -29.02
C SER A 257 30.70 -2.47 -28.42
N ASP A 258 29.39 -2.61 -28.31
CA ASP A 258 28.44 -1.65 -27.76
C ASP A 258 28.40 -1.66 -26.22
N TRP A 259 29.03 -2.64 -25.57
CA TRP A 259 29.06 -2.72 -24.11
C TRP A 259 30.00 -1.70 -23.47
N SER A 260 29.61 -1.25 -22.26
CA SER A 260 30.44 -0.38 -21.41
C SER A 260 31.80 -1.02 -21.10
N GLU A 261 32.75 -0.23 -20.61
CA GLU A 261 34.07 -0.77 -20.22
C GLU A 261 33.96 -1.92 -19.21
N ILE A 262 33.11 -1.77 -18.18
CA ILE A 262 32.86 -2.84 -17.21
C ILE A 262 32.16 -4.03 -17.88
N GLY A 263 31.19 -3.80 -18.76
CA GLY A 263 30.50 -4.87 -19.47
C GLY A 263 31.44 -5.71 -20.34
N ARG A 264 32.44 -5.07 -20.97
CA ARG A 264 33.50 -5.76 -21.71
C ARG A 264 34.43 -6.57 -20.81
N ARG A 265 34.59 -6.20 -19.53
CA ARG A 265 35.37 -6.94 -18.53
C ARG A 265 34.57 -8.04 -17.82
N LEU A 266 33.25 -7.96 -17.84
CA LEU A 266 32.31 -8.90 -17.22
C LEU A 266 31.27 -9.39 -18.24
N PRO A 267 31.68 -10.09 -19.32
CA PRO A 267 30.80 -10.41 -20.43
C PRO A 267 29.56 -11.22 -20.03
N LEU A 268 29.69 -12.13 -19.04
CA LEU A 268 28.54 -12.89 -18.54
C LEU A 268 27.48 -12.01 -17.87
N HIS A 269 27.88 -10.95 -17.16
CA HIS A 269 26.94 -10.02 -16.53
C HIS A 269 26.15 -9.27 -17.60
N SER A 270 26.86 -8.72 -18.59
CA SER A 270 26.24 -8.02 -19.72
C SER A 270 25.33 -8.91 -20.54
N MET A 271 25.71 -10.17 -20.78
CA MET A 271 24.83 -11.13 -21.47
C MET A 271 23.53 -11.40 -20.72
N ILE A 272 23.58 -11.50 -19.38
CA ILE A 272 22.39 -11.78 -18.55
C ILE A 272 21.43 -10.60 -18.53
N VAL A 273 21.95 -9.38 -18.42
CA VAL A 273 21.14 -8.15 -18.36
C VAL A 273 20.63 -7.75 -19.75
N SER A 274 21.34 -8.09 -20.82
CA SER A 274 20.98 -7.70 -22.19
C SER A 274 19.74 -8.44 -22.70
N ASP A 275 18.71 -7.68 -23.06
CA ASP A 275 17.50 -8.20 -23.73
C ASP A 275 17.80 -8.86 -25.10
N ASN A 276 18.89 -8.45 -25.75
CA ASN A 276 19.33 -9.01 -27.03
C ASN A 276 19.99 -10.41 -26.92
N CYS A 277 20.16 -10.93 -25.71
CA CYS A 277 20.75 -12.24 -25.47
C CYS A 277 19.69 -13.25 -25.03
N SER A 278 19.50 -14.32 -25.82
CA SER A 278 18.60 -15.43 -25.46
C SER A 278 19.16 -16.27 -24.32
N ASP A 279 18.26 -16.84 -23.52
CA ASP A 279 18.63 -17.77 -22.42
C ASP A 279 19.46 -18.96 -22.93
N SER A 280 19.13 -19.49 -24.11
CA SER A 280 19.88 -20.59 -24.72
C SER A 280 21.35 -20.24 -24.98
N ARG A 281 21.62 -19.03 -25.48
CA ARG A 281 22.97 -18.54 -25.74
C ARG A 281 23.76 -18.33 -24.45
N ILE A 282 23.10 -17.83 -23.40
CA ILE A 282 23.72 -17.64 -22.08
C ILE A 282 24.04 -18.99 -21.45
N VAL A 283 23.11 -19.95 -21.49
CA VAL A 283 23.31 -21.31 -20.97
C VAL A 283 24.41 -22.04 -21.72
N ASP A 284 24.50 -21.91 -23.05
CA ASP A 284 25.62 -22.46 -23.84
C ASP A 284 26.97 -21.85 -23.40
N ALA A 285 27.03 -20.52 -23.27
CA ALA A 285 28.24 -19.84 -22.84
C ALA A 285 28.71 -20.30 -21.45
N ILE A 286 27.78 -20.44 -20.49
CA ILE A 286 28.10 -20.95 -19.14
C ILE A 286 28.54 -22.42 -19.20
N SER A 287 27.92 -23.24 -20.07
CA SER A 287 28.25 -24.66 -20.21
C SER A 287 29.64 -24.91 -20.79
N ARG A 288 30.17 -23.95 -21.53
CA ARG A 288 31.50 -24.02 -22.16
C ARG A 288 32.64 -23.55 -21.26
N LEU A 289 32.34 -23.01 -20.09
CA LEU A 289 33.36 -22.65 -19.09
C LEU A 289 33.97 -23.94 -18.54
N SER A 290 35.27 -24.12 -18.75
CA SER A 290 35.96 -25.38 -18.45
C SER A 290 37.10 -25.22 -17.46
N THR A 291 37.72 -24.03 -17.42
CA THR A 291 38.86 -23.76 -16.54
C THR A 291 38.42 -23.14 -15.20
N PRO A 292 39.16 -23.34 -14.09
CA PRO A 292 38.87 -22.68 -12.82
C PRO A 292 38.84 -21.14 -12.92
N ALA A 293 39.67 -20.56 -13.79
CA ALA A 293 39.70 -19.11 -14.04
C ALA A 293 38.42 -18.63 -14.72
N GLU A 294 37.89 -19.38 -15.69
CA GLU A 294 36.60 -19.08 -16.34
C GLU A 294 35.43 -19.25 -15.38
N LEU A 295 35.43 -20.33 -14.59
CA LEU A 295 34.41 -20.58 -13.57
C LEU A 295 34.44 -19.57 -12.41
N ALA A 296 35.52 -18.81 -12.25
CA ALA A 296 35.53 -17.70 -11.29
C ALA A 296 34.56 -16.60 -11.72
N HIS A 297 34.39 -16.35 -13.02
CA HIS A 297 33.53 -15.28 -13.56
C HIS A 297 32.05 -15.46 -13.25
N VAL A 298 31.57 -16.70 -13.02
CA VAL A 298 30.17 -16.91 -12.58
C VAL A 298 29.93 -16.52 -11.12
N CYS A 299 30.99 -16.27 -10.36
CA CYS A 299 30.94 -15.87 -8.94
C CYS A 299 31.40 -14.44 -8.69
N VAL A 300 31.98 -13.77 -9.67
CA VAL A 300 32.43 -12.38 -9.53
C VAL A 300 31.22 -11.49 -9.33
N ALA A 301 31.32 -10.55 -8.41
CA ALA A 301 30.33 -9.49 -8.24
C ALA A 301 30.74 -8.28 -9.07
N ASP A 302 29.77 -7.62 -9.70
CA ASP A 302 30.00 -6.37 -10.43
C ASP A 302 30.04 -5.19 -9.43
N PRO A 303 31.21 -4.57 -9.19
CA PRO A 303 31.34 -3.49 -8.22
C PRO A 303 30.53 -2.24 -8.60
N THR A 304 30.15 -2.10 -9.87
CA THR A 304 29.36 -0.96 -10.37
C THR A 304 27.87 -1.25 -10.44
N ALA A 305 27.47 -2.52 -10.47
CA ALA A 305 26.07 -2.94 -10.45
C ALA A 305 25.68 -3.50 -9.07
N MET A 306 25.74 -2.66 -8.03
CA MET A 306 25.36 -3.02 -6.66
C MET A 306 26.08 -4.27 -6.12
N ASN A 307 27.32 -4.55 -6.54
CA ASN A 307 28.02 -5.79 -6.18
C ASN A 307 27.18 -7.05 -6.48
N ALA A 308 26.37 -7.01 -7.54
CA ALA A 308 25.54 -8.12 -7.97
C ALA A 308 26.38 -9.17 -8.68
N THR A 309 26.21 -10.44 -8.30
CA THR A 309 26.78 -11.58 -9.04
C THR A 309 25.89 -11.94 -10.23
N PRO A 310 26.35 -12.78 -11.19
CA PRO A 310 25.52 -13.28 -12.27
C PRO A 310 24.22 -13.94 -11.79
N LEU A 311 24.25 -14.58 -10.61
CA LEU A 311 23.05 -15.19 -10.02
C LEU A 311 22.01 -14.14 -9.58
N HIS A 312 22.45 -13.01 -9.04
CA HIS A 312 21.55 -11.88 -8.72
C HIS A 312 20.93 -11.32 -9.99
N LEU A 313 21.75 -11.05 -11.01
CA LEU A 313 21.27 -10.47 -12.28
C LEU A 313 20.30 -11.41 -12.99
N ALA A 314 20.56 -12.72 -12.98
CA ALA A 314 19.67 -13.72 -13.57
C ALA A 314 18.34 -13.80 -12.81
N ALA A 315 18.37 -13.66 -11.48
CA ALA A 315 17.16 -13.59 -10.66
C ALA A 315 16.37 -12.30 -10.92
N MET A 316 17.03 -11.14 -10.98
CA MET A 316 16.43 -9.84 -11.32
C MET A 316 15.88 -9.77 -12.75
N THR A 317 16.36 -10.62 -13.65
CA THR A 317 15.82 -10.69 -15.02
C THR A 317 14.82 -11.84 -15.19
N SER A 318 14.50 -12.56 -14.12
CA SER A 318 13.60 -13.73 -14.13
C SER A 318 14.00 -14.81 -15.14
N ARG A 319 15.31 -15.00 -15.37
CA ARG A 319 15.83 -15.98 -16.35
C ARG A 319 16.00 -17.36 -15.71
N ALA A 320 14.91 -18.09 -15.59
CA ALA A 320 14.86 -19.39 -14.89
C ALA A 320 15.91 -20.39 -15.38
N SER A 321 16.06 -20.55 -16.71
CA SER A 321 17.03 -21.49 -17.30
C SER A 321 18.47 -21.11 -16.96
N VAL A 322 18.78 -19.81 -16.95
CA VAL A 322 20.10 -19.29 -16.59
C VAL A 322 20.37 -19.50 -15.11
N VAL A 323 19.39 -19.22 -14.23
CA VAL A 323 19.50 -19.45 -12.79
C VAL A 323 19.74 -20.93 -12.50
N GLN A 324 18.93 -21.82 -13.08
CA GLN A 324 19.12 -23.26 -12.93
C GLN A 324 20.53 -23.68 -13.36
N LYS A 325 21.01 -23.20 -14.51
CA LYS A 325 22.37 -23.49 -14.97
C LYS A 325 23.42 -22.98 -13.99
N LEU A 326 23.33 -21.74 -13.53
CA LEU A 326 24.27 -21.17 -12.55
C LEU A 326 24.29 -21.98 -11.24
N LEU A 327 23.14 -22.45 -10.76
CA LEU A 327 23.02 -23.27 -9.55
C LEU A 327 23.65 -24.68 -9.70
N THR A 328 23.96 -25.13 -10.91
CA THR A 328 24.76 -26.35 -11.17
C THR A 328 26.27 -26.12 -11.19
N THR A 329 26.71 -24.86 -11.09
CA THR A 329 28.14 -24.46 -11.13
C THR A 329 28.64 -24.00 -9.75
N SER A 330 29.86 -23.47 -9.69
CA SER A 330 30.42 -22.82 -8.49
C SER A 330 29.54 -21.69 -7.95
N ALA A 331 28.70 -21.07 -8.80
CA ALA A 331 27.78 -20.00 -8.38
C ALA A 331 26.69 -20.46 -7.40
N ARG A 332 26.50 -21.78 -7.19
CA ARG A 332 25.59 -22.32 -6.16
C ARG A 332 25.86 -21.74 -4.77
N GLY A 333 27.13 -21.52 -4.42
CA GLY A 333 27.53 -20.92 -3.14
C GLY A 333 27.05 -19.47 -2.96
N ASN A 334 26.69 -18.78 -4.05
CA ASN A 334 26.26 -17.39 -4.04
C ASN A 334 24.76 -17.21 -3.79
N VAL A 335 24.01 -18.28 -3.50
CA VAL A 335 22.58 -18.17 -3.18
C VAL A 335 22.32 -17.33 -1.91
N PHE A 336 23.33 -17.22 -1.03
CA PHE A 336 23.32 -16.35 0.15
C PHE A 336 24.27 -15.16 0.02
N ALA A 337 24.91 -14.98 -1.14
CA ALA A 337 25.72 -13.79 -1.37
C ALA A 337 24.81 -12.57 -1.34
N ALA A 338 25.29 -11.48 -0.77
CA ALA A 338 24.54 -10.24 -0.67
C ALA A 338 25.08 -9.20 -1.66
N THR A 339 24.17 -8.45 -2.27
CA THR A 339 24.48 -7.21 -2.99
C THR A 339 25.04 -6.14 -2.04
N ALA A 340 25.48 -5.02 -2.61
CA ALA A 340 25.79 -3.78 -1.90
C ALA A 340 24.59 -3.16 -1.17
N HIS A 341 23.38 -3.74 -1.30
CA HIS A 341 22.22 -3.38 -0.47
C HIS A 341 21.82 -4.49 0.50
N GLY A 342 22.62 -5.55 0.62
CA GLY A 342 22.33 -6.63 1.56
C GLY A 342 21.32 -7.66 1.08
N ARG A 343 20.95 -7.62 -0.20
CA ARG A 343 19.93 -8.50 -0.77
C ARG A 343 20.56 -9.74 -1.38
N THR A 344 19.97 -10.89 -1.10
CA THR A 344 20.29 -12.15 -1.78
C THR A 344 19.66 -12.19 -3.17
N PRO A 345 20.03 -13.17 -4.04
CA PRO A 345 19.34 -13.35 -5.32
C PRO A 345 17.84 -13.56 -5.18
N LEU A 346 17.39 -14.25 -4.12
CA LEU A 346 15.97 -14.45 -3.85
C LEU A 346 15.28 -13.13 -3.48
N ASP A 347 15.89 -12.31 -2.63
CA ASP A 347 15.31 -11.00 -2.24
C ASP A 347 15.19 -10.07 -3.46
N CYS A 348 16.19 -10.09 -4.35
CA CYS A 348 16.14 -9.34 -5.61
C CYS A 348 14.99 -9.78 -6.53
N LEU A 349 14.76 -11.10 -6.66
CA LEU A 349 13.61 -11.64 -7.41
C LEU A 349 12.28 -11.25 -6.75
N GLN A 350 12.17 -11.40 -5.43
CA GLN A 350 10.94 -11.08 -4.69
C GLN A 350 10.60 -9.59 -4.78
N ARG A 351 11.61 -8.70 -4.75
CA ARG A 351 11.40 -7.27 -4.97
C ARG A 351 10.83 -7.00 -6.36
N LYS A 352 11.44 -7.57 -7.41
CA LYS A 352 10.93 -7.45 -8.77
C LYS A 352 9.50 -7.95 -8.90
N MET A 353 9.19 -9.14 -8.36
CA MET A 353 7.85 -9.70 -8.42
C MET A 353 6.83 -8.73 -7.81
N ARG A 354 7.13 -8.15 -6.64
CA ARG A 354 6.27 -7.14 -6.01
C ARG A 354 6.13 -5.87 -6.87
N GLU A 355 7.22 -5.38 -7.44
CA GLU A 355 7.21 -4.22 -8.36
C GLU A 355 6.33 -4.49 -9.59
N GLU A 356 6.43 -5.68 -10.22
CA GLU A 356 5.59 -6.07 -11.36
C GLU A 356 4.09 -6.12 -10.99
N LYS A 357 3.75 -6.68 -9.82
CA LYS A 357 2.36 -6.71 -9.32
C LYS A 357 1.83 -5.30 -9.04
N ALA A 358 2.63 -4.46 -8.39
CA ALA A 358 2.29 -3.08 -8.07
C ALA A 358 2.09 -2.23 -9.34
N PHE A 359 2.97 -2.39 -10.32
CA PHE A 359 2.88 -1.72 -11.62
C PHE A 359 1.60 -2.12 -12.36
N ALA A 360 1.30 -3.42 -12.45
CA ALA A 360 0.07 -3.90 -13.08
C ALA A 360 -1.20 -3.33 -12.42
N SER A 361 -1.18 -3.16 -11.10
CA SER A 361 -2.28 -2.56 -10.33
C SER A 361 -2.43 -1.05 -10.60
N THR A 362 -1.32 -0.34 -10.76
CA THR A 362 -1.28 1.12 -10.93
C THR A 362 -1.71 1.56 -12.34
N VAL A 363 -1.33 0.81 -13.38
CA VAL A 363 -1.64 1.14 -14.79
C VAL A 363 -3.10 0.82 -15.17
N ARG A 364 -3.95 0.43 -14.20
CA ARG A 364 -5.34 -0.04 -14.44
C ARG A 364 -5.41 -1.10 -15.54
N MET A 365 -4.40 -1.98 -15.64
CA MET A 365 -4.53 -3.14 -16.52
C MET A 365 -5.69 -3.98 -16.00
N GLN A 366 -6.70 -4.21 -16.86
CA GLN A 366 -8.00 -4.78 -16.47
C GLN A 366 -7.90 -6.16 -15.80
N SER A 367 -6.77 -6.86 -15.91
CA SER A 367 -6.46 -8.02 -15.08
C SER A 367 -4.95 -8.29 -15.03
N TRP A 368 -4.38 -8.31 -13.83
CA TRP A 368 -3.07 -8.89 -13.61
C TRP A 368 -3.20 -10.42 -13.65
N SER A 369 -2.47 -11.09 -14.55
CA SER A 369 -2.61 -12.55 -14.79
C SER A 369 -1.75 -13.42 -13.86
N GLY A 370 -1.09 -12.78 -12.88
CA GLY A 370 -0.12 -13.38 -11.96
C GLY A 370 1.33 -13.19 -12.43
N HIS A 371 2.27 -13.62 -11.60
CA HIS A 371 3.69 -13.61 -11.95
C HIS A 371 3.99 -14.58 -13.09
N SER A 372 5.02 -14.25 -13.89
CA SER A 372 5.43 -15.09 -15.01
C SER A 372 5.91 -16.48 -14.55
N ALA A 373 5.72 -17.50 -15.39
CA ALA A 373 6.23 -18.85 -15.14
C ALA A 373 7.74 -18.83 -14.85
N ALA A 374 8.50 -18.00 -15.58
CA ALA A 374 9.93 -17.85 -15.37
C ALA A 374 10.28 -17.28 -13.98
N SER A 375 9.53 -16.30 -13.47
CA SER A 375 9.70 -15.80 -12.09
C SER A 375 9.39 -16.90 -11.06
N ILE A 376 8.32 -17.66 -11.24
CA ILE A 376 7.91 -18.76 -10.34
C ILE A 376 8.96 -19.87 -10.32
N GLU A 377 9.44 -20.31 -11.48
CA GLU A 377 10.50 -21.31 -11.61
C GLU A 377 11.81 -20.84 -10.98
N THR A 378 12.16 -19.56 -11.18
CA THR A 378 13.35 -18.96 -10.57
C THR A 378 13.25 -18.96 -9.05
N GLN A 379 12.09 -18.59 -8.51
CA GLN A 379 11.83 -18.59 -7.06
C GLN A 379 11.96 -20.01 -6.49
N ALA A 380 11.31 -20.99 -7.11
CA ALA A 380 11.36 -22.38 -6.70
C ALA A 380 12.81 -22.93 -6.71
N ALA A 381 13.58 -22.63 -7.77
CA ALA A 381 14.96 -23.07 -7.88
C ALA A 381 15.85 -22.49 -6.77
N LEU A 382 15.73 -21.18 -6.48
CA LEU A 382 16.50 -20.53 -5.41
C LEU A 382 16.11 -21.08 -4.03
N MET A 383 14.81 -21.18 -3.74
CA MET A 383 14.31 -21.69 -2.45
C MET A 383 14.75 -23.14 -2.20
N ALA A 384 14.70 -24.00 -3.22
CA ALA A 384 15.15 -25.39 -3.12
C ALA A 384 16.63 -25.49 -2.74
N VAL A 385 17.50 -24.65 -3.32
CA VAL A 385 18.93 -24.62 -2.97
C VAL A 385 19.17 -24.05 -1.57
N MET A 386 18.34 -23.09 -1.14
CA MET A 386 18.38 -22.53 0.22
C MET A 386 17.80 -23.47 1.29
N GLY A 387 17.27 -24.64 0.91
CA GLY A 387 16.62 -25.58 1.83
C GLY A 387 15.28 -25.07 2.37
N ARG A 388 14.61 -24.16 1.65
CA ARG A 388 13.29 -23.63 2.00
C ARG A 388 12.21 -24.32 1.16
N PRO A 389 11.01 -24.58 1.71
CA PRO A 389 9.92 -25.15 0.94
C PRO A 389 9.45 -24.16 -0.13
N ALA A 390 9.39 -24.60 -1.38
CA ALA A 390 8.84 -23.77 -2.45
C ALA A 390 7.31 -23.65 -2.31
N PRO A 391 6.73 -22.45 -2.55
CA PRO A 391 5.28 -22.31 -2.61
C PRO A 391 4.70 -23.16 -3.75
N SER A 392 3.40 -23.50 -3.63
CA SER A 392 2.69 -24.13 -4.76
C SER A 392 2.66 -23.18 -5.96
N GLU A 393 2.53 -23.71 -7.18
CA GLU A 393 2.50 -22.89 -8.41
C GLU A 393 1.43 -21.78 -8.33
N ASN A 394 0.24 -22.12 -7.83
CA ASN A 394 -0.84 -21.17 -7.61
C ASN A 394 -0.49 -20.11 -6.55
N ALA A 395 0.11 -20.51 -5.43
CA ALA A 395 0.55 -19.57 -4.39
C ALA A 395 1.61 -18.61 -4.94
N ALA A 396 2.60 -19.13 -5.66
CA ALA A 396 3.67 -18.35 -6.27
C ALA A 396 3.14 -17.39 -7.34
N ARG A 397 2.19 -17.85 -8.18
CA ARG A 397 1.58 -17.06 -9.25
C ARG A 397 0.87 -15.81 -8.72
N TRP A 398 0.19 -15.94 -7.58
CA TRP A 398 -0.65 -14.88 -7.04
C TRP A 398 -0.03 -14.13 -5.86
N GLY A 399 1.21 -14.44 -5.48
CA GLY A 399 1.90 -13.80 -4.36
C GLY A 399 1.36 -14.20 -2.98
N CYS A 400 0.79 -15.41 -2.85
CA CYS A 400 0.34 -15.91 -1.55
C CYS A 400 1.51 -16.12 -0.60
N THR A 401 1.46 -15.49 0.57
CA THR A 401 2.48 -15.62 1.62
C THR A 401 2.04 -16.51 2.78
N CYS A 402 0.74 -16.75 2.98
CA CYS A 402 0.25 -17.62 4.05
C CYS A 402 0.28 -19.11 3.70
N GLY A 403 0.29 -19.46 2.41
CA GLY A 403 0.17 -20.84 1.93
C GLY A 403 -1.25 -21.44 2.02
N GLU A 404 -2.19 -20.74 2.63
CA GLU A 404 -3.57 -21.22 2.88
C GLU A 404 -4.63 -20.59 1.96
N CYS A 405 -4.24 -19.65 1.08
CA CYS A 405 -5.19 -19.09 0.11
C CYS A 405 -5.76 -20.18 -0.81
N VAL A 406 -7.09 -20.19 -0.97
CA VAL A 406 -7.75 -21.09 -1.92
C VAL A 406 -7.31 -20.69 -3.34
N LEU A 407 -6.77 -21.65 -4.08
CA LEU A 407 -6.12 -21.43 -5.39
C LEU A 407 -5.02 -20.35 -5.40
N GLY A 408 -4.44 -20.03 -4.24
CA GLY A 408 -3.36 -19.05 -4.11
C GLY A 408 -3.81 -17.58 -4.11
N TRP A 409 -5.04 -17.23 -4.48
CA TRP A 409 -5.48 -15.83 -4.54
C TRP A 409 -6.60 -15.47 -3.57
N PHE A 410 -7.45 -16.43 -3.15
CA PHE A 410 -8.55 -16.14 -2.24
C PHE A 410 -8.11 -16.35 -0.80
N SER A 411 -7.81 -15.27 -0.07
CA SER A 411 -7.27 -15.41 1.29
C SER A 411 -8.30 -15.82 2.32
N PRO A 412 -7.88 -16.48 3.42
CA PRO A 412 -8.77 -16.83 4.52
C PRO A 412 -9.50 -15.62 5.12
N ALA A 413 -8.83 -14.47 5.22
CA ALA A 413 -9.43 -13.23 5.73
C ALA A 413 -10.59 -12.74 4.85
N MET A 414 -10.38 -12.68 3.53
CA MET A 414 -11.43 -12.29 2.59
C MET A 414 -12.54 -13.32 2.53
N PHE A 415 -12.18 -14.60 2.64
CA PHE A 415 -13.16 -15.68 2.73
C PHE A 415 -14.04 -15.50 3.96
N TYR A 416 -13.45 -15.26 5.12
CA TYR A 416 -14.13 -14.99 6.38
C TYR A 416 -15.04 -13.76 6.30
N GLN A 417 -14.57 -12.64 5.73
CA GLN A 417 -15.40 -11.44 5.57
C GLN A 417 -16.64 -11.67 4.70
N ILE A 418 -16.57 -12.60 3.73
CA ILE A 418 -17.73 -12.97 2.92
C ILE A 418 -18.59 -14.03 3.62
N HIS A 419 -17.98 -14.88 4.45
CA HIS A 419 -18.57 -16.11 5.02
C HIS A 419 -19.11 -16.00 6.47
N SER A 420 -18.43 -15.29 7.38
CA SER A 420 -18.39 -15.55 8.83
C SER A 420 -19.77 -15.76 9.49
N GLU A 421 -19.99 -16.94 10.08
CA GLU A 421 -21.24 -17.29 10.80
C GLU A 421 -21.59 -16.26 11.89
N PRO A 422 -22.87 -15.89 12.06
CA PRO A 422 -23.29 -14.96 13.10
C PRO A 422 -23.07 -15.57 14.50
N ILE A 423 -22.26 -14.91 15.33
CA ILE A 423 -22.27 -15.14 16.77
C ILE A 423 -23.54 -14.46 17.31
N PHE A 424 -24.54 -15.26 17.71
CA PHE A 424 -25.70 -14.78 18.45
C PHE A 424 -25.27 -14.26 19.82
N VAL A 425 -24.85 -12.99 19.91
CA VAL A 425 -24.70 -12.33 21.21
C VAL A 425 -26.07 -11.85 21.65
N SER A 426 -26.59 -12.44 22.73
CA SER A 426 -27.87 -12.07 23.33
C SER A 426 -27.75 -10.72 24.05
N ILE A 427 -27.74 -9.60 23.31
CA ILE A 427 -27.84 -8.26 23.88
C ILE A 427 -29.14 -7.60 23.38
N PRO A 428 -30.07 -7.22 24.27
CA PRO A 428 -31.27 -6.52 23.90
C PRO A 428 -31.01 -5.01 23.98
N ILE A 429 -30.50 -4.38 22.91
CA ILE A 429 -30.67 -2.95 22.58
C ILE A 429 -30.33 -2.74 21.09
N PHE A 430 -31.12 -1.87 20.45
CA PHE A 430 -31.08 -1.43 19.05
C PHE A 430 -29.67 -1.00 18.54
N THR A 431 -28.89 -1.93 17.99
CA THR A 431 -27.94 -1.71 16.88
C THR A 431 -27.69 -3.05 16.17
N PRO A 432 -27.82 -3.17 14.83
CA PRO A 432 -27.52 -4.41 14.13
C PRO A 432 -26.01 -4.67 14.20
N THR A 433 -25.62 -5.55 15.11
CA THR A 433 -24.22 -5.84 15.43
C THR A 433 -23.91 -7.22 14.86
N THR A 434 -23.11 -7.25 13.80
CA THR A 434 -22.38 -8.40 13.21
C THR A 434 -23.09 -9.38 12.26
N ILE A 435 -22.95 -9.24 10.92
CA ILE A 435 -23.41 -10.30 9.99
C ILE A 435 -22.60 -10.35 8.65
N VAL A 436 -22.27 -11.58 8.21
CA VAL A 436 -22.00 -12.08 6.84
C VAL A 436 -22.39 -11.11 5.71
N GLN A 437 -21.48 -10.68 4.83
CA GLN A 437 -21.88 -9.74 3.75
C GLN A 437 -23.00 -10.27 2.84
N ALA A 438 -22.96 -11.54 2.45
CA ALA A 438 -23.94 -12.09 1.51
C ALA A 438 -25.31 -12.42 2.15
N GLU A 439 -25.33 -13.03 3.33
CA GLU A 439 -26.57 -13.38 4.03
C GLU A 439 -27.22 -12.15 4.66
N LEU A 440 -26.42 -11.26 5.26
CA LEU A 440 -26.89 -9.95 5.73
C LEU A 440 -27.51 -9.17 4.58
N ALA A 441 -26.82 -9.08 3.44
CA ALA A 441 -27.35 -8.35 2.29
C ALA A 441 -28.72 -8.88 1.88
N ALA A 442 -28.89 -10.21 1.84
CA ALA A 442 -30.16 -10.83 1.49
C ALA A 442 -31.28 -10.54 2.52
N ASP A 443 -30.94 -10.48 3.80
CA ASP A 443 -31.89 -10.22 4.88
C ASP A 443 -32.22 -8.73 5.02
N MET A 444 -31.23 -7.83 4.97
CA MET A 444 -31.44 -6.39 4.88
C MET A 444 -32.30 -6.03 3.68
N GLN A 445 -32.04 -6.63 2.52
CA GLN A 445 -32.84 -6.40 1.32
C GLN A 445 -34.28 -6.88 1.50
N ARG A 446 -34.49 -8.05 2.12
CA ARG A 446 -35.84 -8.57 2.44
C ARG A 446 -36.57 -7.62 3.38
N ASP A 447 -35.94 -7.26 4.49
CA ASP A 447 -36.55 -6.45 5.54
C ASP A 447 -36.86 -5.04 5.00
N SER A 448 -35.97 -4.47 4.19
CA SER A 448 -36.19 -3.18 3.51
C SER A 448 -37.32 -3.26 2.48
N LEU A 449 -37.41 -4.37 1.73
CA LEU A 449 -38.50 -4.57 0.78
C LEU A 449 -39.86 -4.68 1.48
N ASP A 450 -39.89 -5.27 2.68
CA ASP A 450 -41.11 -5.44 3.45
C ASP A 450 -41.50 -4.16 4.20
N SER A 451 -40.54 -3.31 4.59
CA SER A 451 -40.79 -2.01 5.20
C SER A 451 -41.09 -0.89 4.20
N THR A 452 -40.67 -1.04 2.94
CA THR A 452 -40.83 0.00 1.91
C THR A 452 -42.16 -0.17 1.17
N GLU A 453 -42.98 0.88 1.20
CA GLU A 453 -44.22 0.92 0.44
C GLU A 453 -43.95 0.94 -1.08
N ALA A 454 -44.74 0.20 -1.85
CA ALA A 454 -44.57 0.11 -3.30
C ALA A 454 -45.25 1.30 -4.01
N ASP A 455 -44.60 1.84 -5.03
CA ASP A 455 -45.15 2.93 -5.86
C ASP A 455 -46.45 2.54 -6.55
N GLU A 456 -46.54 1.29 -7.02
CA GLU A 456 -47.76 0.75 -7.61
C GLU A 456 -48.04 -0.66 -7.09
N THR A 457 -49.29 -0.89 -6.69
CA THR A 457 -49.79 -2.21 -6.29
C THR A 457 -50.95 -2.61 -7.20
N ARG A 458 -50.78 -3.71 -7.96
CA ARG A 458 -51.82 -4.31 -8.81
C ARG A 458 -52.04 -5.76 -8.39
N GLY A 459 -53.07 -6.01 -7.59
CA GLY A 459 -53.33 -7.33 -7.02
C GLY A 459 -52.19 -7.74 -6.08
N ARG A 460 -51.50 -8.85 -6.40
CA ARG A 460 -50.32 -9.33 -5.65
C ARG A 460 -48.99 -8.76 -6.17
N THR A 461 -49.02 -7.98 -7.25
CA THR A 461 -47.82 -7.42 -7.87
C THR A 461 -47.52 -6.06 -7.26
N ARG A 462 -46.30 -5.89 -6.74
CA ARG A 462 -45.74 -4.62 -6.24
C ARG A 462 -44.64 -4.15 -7.19
N LEU A 463 -44.66 -2.87 -7.58
CA LEU A 463 -43.67 -2.23 -8.43
C LEU A 463 -42.99 -1.09 -7.66
N TYR A 464 -41.67 -1.00 -7.79
CA TYR A 464 -40.82 0.00 -7.13
C TYR A 464 -40.06 0.81 -8.18
N LYS A 465 -40.16 2.14 -8.13
CA LYS A 465 -39.51 3.10 -9.04
C LYS A 465 -38.21 3.61 -8.45
N SER A 466 -37.41 4.31 -9.26
CA SER A 466 -36.05 4.74 -8.88
C SER A 466 -35.93 5.38 -7.49
N PRO A 467 -36.75 6.38 -7.09
CA PRO A 467 -36.60 7.02 -5.78
C PRO A 467 -36.88 6.07 -4.61
N THR A 468 -37.80 5.12 -4.81
CA THR A 468 -38.19 4.13 -3.81
C THR A 468 -37.15 3.02 -3.70
N LEU A 469 -36.47 2.70 -4.80
CA LEU A 469 -35.42 1.69 -4.82
C LEU A 469 -34.19 2.08 -4.01
N ASP A 470 -33.92 3.36 -3.83
CA ASP A 470 -32.80 3.84 -3.02
C ASP A 470 -32.94 3.49 -1.54
N TYR A 471 -34.18 3.31 -1.05
CA TYR A 471 -34.46 2.82 0.31
C TYR A 471 -34.32 1.31 0.46
N ILE A 472 -34.21 0.57 -0.64
CA ILE A 472 -34.06 -0.88 -0.63
C ILE A 472 -32.57 -1.22 -0.70
N HIS A 473 -32.05 -1.80 0.37
CA HIS A 473 -30.65 -2.16 0.49
C HIS A 473 -30.15 -2.97 -0.72
N PHE A 474 -28.88 -2.72 -1.10
CA PHE A 474 -28.17 -3.32 -2.23
C PHE A 474 -28.70 -2.99 -3.64
N MET A 475 -29.83 -2.29 -3.80
CA MET A 475 -30.32 -1.92 -5.14
C MET A 475 -29.38 -0.96 -5.88
N LYS A 476 -28.54 -0.21 -5.17
CA LYS A 476 -27.50 0.65 -5.75
C LYS A 476 -26.46 -0.06 -6.62
N TYR A 477 -26.37 -1.40 -6.55
CA TYR A 477 -25.47 -2.21 -7.39
C TYR A 477 -26.12 -2.74 -8.68
N ILE A 478 -27.42 -2.47 -8.87
CA ILE A 478 -28.14 -2.82 -10.09
C ILE A 478 -28.07 -1.63 -11.06
N PRO A 479 -27.74 -1.85 -12.35
CA PRO A 479 -27.66 -0.77 -13.34
C PRO A 479 -28.97 0.02 -13.50
N ALA A 480 -28.84 1.34 -13.65
CA ALA A 480 -29.99 2.23 -13.90
C ALA A 480 -30.80 1.82 -15.14
N SER A 481 -30.17 1.21 -16.15
CA SER A 481 -30.85 0.68 -17.34
C SER A 481 -31.92 -0.38 -17.02
N ILE A 482 -31.74 -1.14 -15.93
CA ILE A 482 -32.71 -2.13 -15.44
C ILE A 482 -33.75 -1.44 -14.55
N CYS A 483 -33.32 -0.49 -13.72
CA CYS A 483 -34.17 0.19 -12.75
C CYS A 483 -35.06 1.30 -13.32
N ALA A 484 -34.74 1.83 -14.52
CA ALA A 484 -35.37 3.02 -15.09
C ALA A 484 -36.89 2.91 -15.25
N GLN A 485 -37.42 1.72 -15.55
CA GLN A 485 -38.86 1.48 -15.74
C GLN A 485 -39.56 1.04 -14.44
N GLY A 486 -38.82 0.99 -13.34
CA GLY A 486 -39.23 0.34 -12.09
C GLY A 486 -39.07 -1.18 -12.16
N VAL A 487 -38.85 -1.79 -10.99
CA VAL A 487 -38.67 -3.24 -10.85
C VAL A 487 -39.75 -3.82 -9.94
N HIS A 488 -40.14 -5.06 -10.23
CA HIS A 488 -41.14 -5.77 -9.42
C HIS A 488 -40.54 -6.34 -8.14
N ALA A 489 -41.35 -6.51 -7.09
CA ALA A 489 -40.92 -7.21 -5.87
C ALA A 489 -40.30 -8.59 -6.16
N THR A 490 -40.78 -9.31 -7.19
CA THR A 490 -40.21 -10.60 -7.59
C THR A 490 -38.78 -10.48 -8.09
N PHE A 491 -38.42 -9.40 -8.77
CA PHE A 491 -37.04 -9.12 -9.18
C PHE A 491 -36.14 -8.94 -7.97
N ILE A 492 -36.57 -8.11 -7.01
CA ILE A 492 -35.83 -7.82 -5.77
C ILE A 492 -35.67 -9.11 -4.94
N LYS A 493 -36.72 -9.91 -4.80
CA LYS A 493 -36.65 -11.24 -4.15
C LYS A 493 -35.71 -12.20 -4.87
N GLY A 494 -35.66 -12.14 -6.20
CA GLY A 494 -34.71 -12.91 -7.00
C GLY A 494 -33.27 -12.50 -6.77
N TYR A 495 -33.01 -11.19 -6.68
CA TYR A 495 -31.71 -10.66 -6.30
C TYR A 495 -31.28 -11.14 -4.90
N GLY A 496 -32.19 -11.10 -3.92
CA GLY A 496 -31.96 -11.65 -2.59
C GLY A 496 -31.72 -13.17 -2.58
N ALA A 497 -32.36 -13.93 -3.47
CA ALA A 497 -32.09 -15.36 -3.63
C ALA A 497 -30.68 -15.64 -4.15
N VAL A 498 -30.16 -14.80 -5.06
CA VAL A 498 -28.77 -14.88 -5.54
C VAL A 498 -27.78 -14.56 -4.41
N LEU A 499 -28.06 -13.54 -3.58
CA LEU A 499 -27.26 -13.21 -2.40
C LEU A 499 -27.21 -14.39 -1.40
N ARG A 500 -28.34 -15.05 -1.12
CA ARG A 500 -28.36 -16.28 -0.31
C ARG A 500 -27.60 -17.43 -0.95
N ALA A 501 -27.62 -17.55 -2.27
CA ALA A 501 -26.84 -18.57 -2.97
C ALA A 501 -25.33 -18.32 -2.81
N ILE A 502 -24.87 -17.06 -2.86
CA ILE A 502 -23.46 -16.69 -2.55
C ILE A 502 -23.10 -17.13 -1.13
N ALA A 503 -23.94 -16.80 -0.14
CA ALA A 503 -23.74 -17.21 1.25
C ALA A 503 -23.69 -18.74 1.38
N SER A 504 -24.61 -19.46 0.74
CA SER A 504 -24.65 -20.93 0.77
C SER A 504 -23.40 -21.57 0.15
N VAL A 505 -22.85 -21.00 -0.92
CA VAL A 505 -21.66 -21.53 -1.59
C VAL A 505 -20.41 -21.29 -0.75
N THR A 506 -20.29 -20.08 -0.18
CA THR A 506 -19.15 -19.72 0.68
C THR A 506 -19.18 -20.48 2.00
N LYS A 507 -20.35 -20.74 2.60
CA LYS A 507 -20.51 -21.64 3.76
C LYS A 507 -20.00 -23.07 3.54
N GLN A 508 -19.94 -23.52 2.29
CA GLN A 508 -19.40 -24.83 1.94
C GLN A 508 -17.88 -24.80 1.71
N ASN A 509 -17.19 -23.71 2.03
CA ASN A 509 -15.77 -23.49 1.70
C ASN A 509 -15.48 -23.62 0.20
N ARG A 510 -16.43 -23.20 -0.65
CA ARG A 510 -16.30 -23.24 -2.12
C ARG A 510 -16.20 -21.84 -2.70
N ILE A 511 -15.49 -21.73 -3.81
CA ILE A 511 -15.35 -20.47 -4.54
C ILE A 511 -16.71 -20.09 -5.15
N PRO A 512 -17.22 -18.88 -4.89
CA PRO A 512 -18.52 -18.41 -5.38
C PRO A 512 -18.44 -18.01 -6.86
N THR A 513 -18.24 -18.98 -7.75
CA THR A 513 -18.23 -18.73 -9.20
C THR A 513 -19.63 -18.45 -9.73
N VAL A 514 -19.71 -17.67 -10.82
CA VAL A 514 -20.99 -17.33 -11.48
C VAL A 514 -21.83 -18.57 -11.78
N GLN A 515 -21.22 -19.63 -12.32
CA GLN A 515 -21.95 -20.87 -12.65
C GLN A 515 -22.47 -21.59 -11.41
N LEU A 516 -21.66 -21.64 -10.34
CA LEU A 516 -22.04 -22.33 -9.12
C LEU A 516 -23.17 -21.58 -8.40
N ILE A 517 -23.08 -20.26 -8.31
CA ILE A 517 -24.13 -19.42 -7.70
C ILE A 517 -25.43 -19.51 -8.50
N SER A 518 -25.36 -19.37 -9.84
CA SER A 518 -26.53 -19.47 -10.71
C SER A 518 -27.23 -20.82 -10.54
N SER A 519 -26.47 -21.92 -10.54
CA SER A 519 -27.05 -23.25 -10.34
C SER A 519 -27.67 -23.40 -8.95
N GLN A 520 -27.01 -22.91 -7.89
CA GLN A 520 -27.52 -22.96 -6.52
C GLN A 520 -28.80 -22.12 -6.35
N ALA A 521 -28.86 -20.92 -6.94
CA ALA A 521 -30.02 -20.05 -6.89
C ALA A 521 -31.23 -20.65 -7.61
N LEU A 522 -31.02 -21.28 -8.77
CA LEU A 522 -32.09 -21.88 -9.59
C LEU A 522 -32.54 -23.26 -9.08
N GLN A 523 -31.70 -23.97 -8.31
CA GLN A 523 -31.97 -25.33 -7.85
C GLN A 523 -32.30 -25.42 -6.35
N SER A 524 -32.60 -24.29 -5.69
CA SER A 524 -32.93 -24.27 -4.26
C SER A 524 -34.12 -25.19 -3.96
N ARG A 525 -33.82 -26.41 -3.45
CA ARG A 525 -34.83 -27.43 -3.12
C ARG A 525 -35.69 -27.03 -1.92
N HIS A 526 -35.17 -26.14 -1.08
CA HIS A 526 -35.81 -25.71 0.15
C HIS A 526 -36.77 -24.53 -0.07
N ASP A 527 -36.62 -23.78 -1.17
CA ASP A 527 -37.52 -22.67 -1.51
C ASP A 527 -37.76 -22.56 -3.04
N PRO A 528 -38.80 -23.25 -3.56
CA PRO A 528 -39.19 -23.18 -4.96
C PRO A 528 -39.60 -21.77 -5.42
N PHE A 529 -40.04 -20.90 -4.51
CA PHE A 529 -40.39 -19.52 -4.85
C PHE A 529 -39.15 -18.67 -5.05
N ALA A 530 -38.12 -18.84 -4.22
CA ALA A 530 -36.82 -18.20 -4.42
C ALA A 530 -36.18 -18.60 -5.76
N ALA A 531 -36.27 -19.87 -6.15
CA ALA A 531 -35.76 -20.34 -7.45
C ALA A 531 -36.45 -19.66 -8.64
N ARG A 532 -37.79 -19.53 -8.60
CA ARG A 532 -38.55 -18.81 -9.64
C ARG A 532 -38.27 -17.31 -9.64
N ALA A 533 -38.06 -16.72 -8.46
CA ALA A 533 -37.71 -15.32 -8.34
C ALA A 533 -36.30 -15.07 -8.92
N ALA A 534 -35.34 -15.95 -8.66
CA ALA A 534 -33.99 -15.90 -9.24
C ALA A 534 -34.03 -16.03 -10.78
N ASP A 535 -34.82 -16.96 -11.32
CA ASP A 535 -35.05 -17.08 -12.76
C ASP A 535 -35.62 -15.78 -13.35
N PHE A 536 -36.62 -15.17 -12.68
CA PHE A 536 -37.16 -13.88 -13.09
C PHE A 536 -36.12 -12.74 -13.04
N PHE A 537 -35.25 -12.72 -12.03
CA PHE A 537 -34.15 -11.75 -11.93
C PHE A 537 -33.21 -11.85 -13.14
N PHE A 538 -32.78 -13.06 -13.50
CA PHE A 538 -31.92 -13.28 -14.67
C PHE A 538 -32.60 -12.90 -15.99
N GLN A 539 -33.87 -13.26 -16.18
CA GLN A 539 -34.64 -12.91 -17.38
C GLN A 539 -34.82 -11.40 -17.58
N LYS A 540 -34.73 -10.61 -16.49
CA LYS A 540 -34.85 -9.16 -16.51
C LYS A 540 -33.51 -8.44 -16.53
N GLY A 541 -32.42 -9.15 -16.86
CA GLY A 541 -31.08 -8.57 -17.03
C GLY A 541 -30.27 -8.48 -15.74
N GLY A 542 -30.80 -8.98 -14.62
CA GLY A 542 -30.01 -9.16 -13.41
C GLY A 542 -28.91 -10.21 -13.62
N THR A 543 -27.75 -10.02 -13.00
CA THR A 543 -26.63 -10.96 -13.13
C THR A 543 -26.03 -11.33 -11.78
N VAL A 544 -25.30 -12.45 -11.73
CA VAL A 544 -24.59 -12.86 -10.50
C VAL A 544 -23.43 -11.90 -10.20
N GLU A 545 -22.79 -11.38 -11.23
CA GLU A 545 -21.69 -10.41 -11.15
C GLU A 545 -22.14 -9.14 -10.43
N GLN A 546 -23.39 -8.68 -10.62
CA GLN A 546 -23.97 -7.55 -9.88
C GLN A 546 -24.14 -7.87 -8.38
N ALA A 547 -24.52 -9.11 -8.04
CA ALA A 547 -24.62 -9.55 -6.66
C ALA A 547 -23.25 -9.67 -5.99
N LEU A 548 -22.29 -10.30 -6.66
CA LEU A 548 -20.92 -10.38 -6.20
C LEU A 548 -20.29 -8.98 -6.08
N ASN A 549 -20.56 -8.07 -7.01
CA ASN A 549 -20.11 -6.69 -6.94
C ASN A 549 -20.52 -6.04 -5.62
N GLY A 550 -21.81 -6.13 -5.26
CA GLY A 550 -22.34 -5.58 -4.04
C GLY A 550 -21.74 -6.21 -2.79
N VAL A 551 -21.67 -7.55 -2.73
CA VAL A 551 -21.13 -8.28 -1.58
C VAL A 551 -19.64 -7.96 -1.37
N LEU A 552 -18.84 -7.96 -2.43
CA LEU A 552 -17.41 -7.70 -2.34
C LEU A 552 -17.10 -6.24 -2.04
N HIS A 553 -17.88 -5.31 -2.59
CA HIS A 553 -17.76 -3.89 -2.24
C HIS A 553 -18.14 -3.64 -0.78
N ALA A 554 -19.24 -4.21 -0.31
CA ALA A 554 -19.62 -4.10 1.09
C ALA A 554 -18.58 -4.75 2.03
N ALA A 555 -17.99 -5.89 1.61
CA ALA A 555 -16.90 -6.53 2.33
C ALA A 555 -15.66 -5.62 2.42
N SER A 556 -15.28 -4.95 1.33
CA SER A 556 -14.11 -4.06 1.32
C SER A 556 -14.32 -2.81 2.17
N GLU A 557 -15.51 -2.21 2.11
CA GLU A 557 -15.87 -1.03 2.92
C GLU A 557 -15.95 -1.35 4.42
N GLN A 558 -16.27 -2.59 4.77
CA GLN A 558 -16.27 -3.07 6.14
C GLN A 558 -14.95 -3.73 6.54
N GLY A 559 -14.02 -3.96 5.62
CA GLY A 559 -12.72 -4.52 5.95
C GLY A 559 -11.88 -3.54 6.77
N PRO A 560 -10.69 -3.95 7.23
CA PRO A 560 -9.65 -3.05 7.72
C PRO A 560 -9.32 -1.90 6.76
N GLY A 561 -9.70 -2.06 5.49
CA GLY A 561 -9.53 -1.11 4.42
C GLY A 561 -10.52 0.07 4.40
N GLY A 562 -11.71 -0.11 4.99
CA GLY A 562 -12.81 0.84 4.85
C GLY A 562 -13.12 1.64 6.11
N ASP A 563 -14.20 2.41 6.05
CA ASP A 563 -14.69 3.25 7.15
C ASP A 563 -15.78 2.57 8.00
N GLY A 564 -16.09 1.31 7.71
CA GLY A 564 -17.13 0.57 8.39
C GLY A 564 -16.81 0.26 9.87
N PRO A 565 -17.83 0.19 10.74
CA PRO A 565 -17.67 -0.12 12.18
C PRO A 565 -17.30 -1.59 12.46
N PHE A 566 -16.95 -2.36 11.43
CA PHE A 566 -16.69 -3.80 11.54
C PHE A 566 -15.57 -4.14 12.52
N LEU A 567 -14.48 -3.36 12.50
CA LEU A 567 -13.36 -3.52 13.43
C LEU A 567 -13.66 -3.00 14.85
N GLU A 568 -14.79 -2.33 15.06
CA GLU A 568 -15.20 -1.86 16.39
C GLU A 568 -15.83 -3.00 17.23
N MET A 569 -16.12 -4.15 16.61
CA MET A 569 -16.62 -5.35 17.29
C MET A 569 -15.46 -6.26 17.67
N ALA A 570 -15.10 -6.25 18.96
CA ALA A 570 -13.91 -6.91 19.49
C ALA A 570 -13.80 -8.40 19.09
N ASP A 571 -14.88 -9.17 19.18
CA ASP A 571 -14.85 -10.61 18.93
C ASP A 571 -14.49 -10.96 17.46
N LEU A 572 -14.91 -10.12 16.50
CA LEU A 572 -14.65 -10.36 15.07
C LEU A 572 -13.31 -9.83 14.63
N ALA A 573 -12.89 -8.72 15.23
CA ALA A 573 -11.52 -8.26 15.08
C ALA A 573 -10.55 -9.36 15.56
N ASP A 574 -10.83 -10.01 16.69
CA ASP A 574 -10.01 -11.10 17.23
C ASP A 574 -10.00 -12.33 16.31
N ASP A 575 -11.16 -12.77 15.80
CA ASP A 575 -11.24 -13.87 14.83
C ASP A 575 -10.47 -13.56 13.53
N LEU A 576 -10.65 -12.37 12.96
CA LEU A 576 -9.95 -11.93 11.75
C LEU A 576 -8.44 -11.82 12.00
N LEU A 577 -8.02 -11.38 13.19
CA LEU A 577 -6.62 -11.31 13.61
C LEU A 577 -6.01 -12.70 13.87
N ALA A 578 -6.83 -13.70 14.22
CA ALA A 578 -6.40 -15.08 14.41
C ALA A 578 -6.15 -15.83 13.09
N LEU A 579 -6.71 -15.33 11.98
CA LEU A 579 -6.45 -15.89 10.64
C LEU A 579 -5.01 -15.60 10.18
N PRO A 580 -4.42 -16.50 9.36
CA PRO A 580 -3.06 -16.32 8.89
C PRO A 580 -2.98 -15.11 7.96
N GLN A 581 -2.10 -14.17 8.30
CA GLN A 581 -1.90 -12.97 7.50
C GLN A 581 -1.32 -13.30 6.12
N CYS A 582 -1.87 -12.68 5.09
CA CYS A 582 -1.45 -12.87 3.71
C CYS A 582 -1.24 -11.53 2.98
N GLU A 583 -0.41 -11.53 1.94
CA GLU A 583 -0.32 -10.42 0.99
C GLU A 583 -1.56 -10.25 0.12
N ASN A 584 -2.42 -11.28 0.03
CA ASN A 584 -3.66 -11.25 -0.73
C ASN A 584 -4.87 -10.79 0.09
N ASP A 585 -4.74 -10.60 1.41
CA ASP A 585 -5.82 -10.07 2.25
C ASP A 585 -6.22 -8.66 1.81
N GLU A 586 -7.51 -8.37 1.62
CA GLU A 586 -8.02 -7.10 1.06
C GLU A 586 -7.66 -6.86 -0.43
N ASP A 587 -7.11 -7.84 -1.16
CA ASP A 587 -6.86 -7.72 -2.60
C ASP A 587 -8.17 -7.98 -3.38
N TYR A 588 -9.18 -7.15 -3.16
CA TYR A 588 -10.49 -7.28 -3.80
C TYR A 588 -10.43 -7.12 -5.31
N ALA A 589 -9.47 -6.35 -5.83
CA ALA A 589 -9.24 -6.26 -7.27
C ALA A 589 -8.84 -7.63 -7.85
N LEU A 590 -7.89 -8.32 -7.21
CA LEU A 590 -7.47 -9.68 -7.59
C LEU A 590 -8.62 -10.68 -7.46
N LEU A 591 -9.38 -10.62 -6.37
CA LEU A 591 -10.55 -11.48 -6.13
C LEU A 591 -11.61 -11.30 -7.22
N ARG A 592 -11.97 -10.06 -7.54
CA ARG A 592 -12.97 -9.74 -8.57
C ARG A 592 -12.55 -10.23 -9.95
N ALA A 593 -11.29 -10.01 -10.32
CA ALA A 593 -10.75 -10.48 -11.59
C ALA A 593 -10.81 -12.01 -11.70
N ASN A 594 -10.44 -12.74 -10.65
CA ASN A 594 -10.47 -14.20 -10.64
C ASN A 594 -11.89 -14.79 -10.56
N LEU A 595 -12.86 -14.04 -10.03
CA LEU A 595 -14.29 -14.40 -10.07
C LEU A 595 -14.96 -14.07 -11.42
N GLY A 596 -14.24 -13.42 -12.34
CA GLY A 596 -14.77 -13.02 -13.64
C GLY A 596 -15.73 -11.84 -13.58
N ILE A 597 -15.63 -11.00 -12.55
CA ILE A 597 -16.47 -9.80 -12.43
C ILE A 597 -15.93 -8.71 -13.36
N PRO A 598 -16.76 -8.13 -14.25
CA PRO A 598 -16.35 -7.05 -15.13
C PRO A 598 -15.73 -5.87 -14.37
N ALA A 599 -14.68 -5.26 -14.95
CA ALA A 599 -13.93 -4.16 -14.31
C ALA A 599 -14.75 -2.86 -14.16
N ASP A 600 -15.78 -2.66 -14.98
CA ASP A 600 -16.74 -1.56 -14.88
C ASP A 600 -17.71 -1.72 -13.69
N LEU A 601 -17.85 -2.94 -13.16
CA LEU A 601 -18.50 -3.18 -11.88
C LEU A 601 -17.43 -3.07 -10.79
N GLN A 602 -17.35 -1.92 -10.12
CA GLN A 602 -16.51 -1.72 -8.94
C GLN A 602 -17.19 -0.76 -7.96
N GLY A 603 -18.18 -1.27 -7.24
CA GLY A 603 -19.01 -0.50 -6.31
C GLY A 603 -20.39 -0.15 -6.87
N PRO A 604 -21.09 0.83 -6.28
CA PRO A 604 -22.42 1.25 -6.71
C PRO A 604 -22.44 1.70 -8.19
N VAL A 605 -23.50 1.33 -8.92
CA VAL A 605 -23.67 1.62 -10.35
C VAL A 605 -24.73 2.73 -10.58
N SER A 606 -25.54 3.05 -9.56
CA SER A 606 -26.54 4.12 -9.63
C SER A 606 -25.91 5.51 -9.50
N SER A 607 -26.21 6.41 -10.45
CA SER A 607 -25.67 7.78 -10.52
C SER A 607 -26.10 8.69 -9.36
N ALA A 608 -27.23 8.41 -8.71
CA ALA A 608 -27.75 9.22 -7.61
C ALA A 608 -26.80 9.29 -6.40
N TRP A 609 -25.90 8.31 -6.25
CA TRP A 609 -24.95 8.27 -5.14
C TRP A 609 -23.59 8.90 -5.49
N SER A 610 -23.31 9.13 -6.77
CA SER A 610 -22.05 9.75 -7.21
C SER A 610 -22.09 11.28 -7.17
N ASP A 611 -23.27 11.89 -7.33
CA ASP A 611 -23.41 13.35 -7.43
C ASP A 611 -23.71 14.05 -6.08
N ASP A 612 -24.38 13.38 -5.13
CA ASP A 612 -24.80 14.01 -3.86
C ASP A 612 -23.66 14.23 -2.84
N PHE A 613 -22.46 13.72 -3.09
CA PHE A 613 -21.28 13.95 -2.23
C PHE A 613 -20.26 14.96 -2.79
N MET A 614 -20.52 15.56 -3.95
CA MET A 614 -19.57 16.46 -4.63
C MET A 614 -20.02 17.93 -4.75
N HIS A 615 -21.26 18.28 -4.38
CA HIS A 615 -21.71 19.67 -4.40
C HIS A 615 -21.64 20.31 -3.00
N ALA A 616 -20.48 20.91 -2.72
CA ALA A 616 -20.21 21.66 -1.49
C ALA A 616 -20.68 23.13 -1.55
N ASP A 617 -21.49 23.52 -2.54
CA ASP A 617 -21.84 24.93 -2.78
C ASP A 617 -23.19 25.37 -2.18
N ASP A 618 -24.00 24.46 -1.63
CA ASP A 618 -25.39 24.76 -1.21
C ASP A 618 -25.59 24.97 0.31
N PHE A 619 -24.53 25.13 1.11
CA PHE A 619 -24.65 25.31 2.57
C PHE A 619 -24.24 26.69 3.12
N ASP A 620 -23.91 27.66 2.26
CA ASP A 620 -23.44 28.99 2.71
C ASP A 620 -24.56 30.05 2.91
N ASP A 621 -25.82 29.78 2.55
CA ASP A 621 -26.86 30.83 2.52
C ASP A 621 -27.83 30.90 3.73
N ALA A 622 -27.58 30.18 4.83
CA ALA A 622 -28.54 30.10 5.94
C ALA A 622 -28.10 30.68 7.29
N MET A 623 -27.02 31.45 7.37
CA MET A 623 -26.58 32.06 8.64
C MET A 623 -26.08 33.49 8.46
N ASP A 624 -26.92 34.36 7.89
CA ASP A 624 -26.76 35.82 8.07
C ASP A 624 -28.12 36.52 8.04
N THR A 625 -28.78 36.63 9.20
CA THR A 625 -29.78 37.67 9.45
C THR A 625 -29.63 38.21 10.87
N SER A 626 -28.79 39.26 10.95
CA SER A 626 -29.02 40.49 11.71
C SER A 626 -29.45 40.38 13.18
N SER A 627 -28.46 40.47 14.06
CA SER A 627 -28.55 41.27 15.28
C SER A 627 -28.45 42.76 14.90
N SER A 628 -29.55 43.49 14.92
CA SER A 628 -29.55 44.95 15.02
C SER A 628 -30.40 45.34 16.23
N GLY A 629 -29.72 45.79 17.27
CA GLY A 629 -30.37 46.54 18.34
C GLY A 629 -30.66 47.95 17.87
N GLU A 630 -31.84 48.45 18.22
CA GLU A 630 -32.10 49.88 18.41
C GLU A 630 -32.84 50.03 19.74
N ASP A 631 -32.28 50.91 20.55
CA ASP A 631 -32.81 51.43 21.81
C ASP A 631 -34.01 52.38 21.58
N GLU A 632 -34.73 52.57 22.69
CA GLU A 632 -35.30 53.84 23.21
C GLU A 632 -36.83 53.92 23.37
N SER A 633 -37.18 54.24 24.63
CA SER A 633 -38.32 55.08 25.09
C SER A 633 -39.73 54.51 24.89
N GLU A 634 -40.76 54.77 25.69
CA GLU A 634 -41.08 55.28 27.03
C GLU A 634 -42.63 55.30 27.05
N GLU A 635 -43.28 55.23 28.22
CA GLU A 635 -44.71 55.55 28.46
C GLU A 635 -45.78 54.64 27.76
N GLY A 636 -46.89 54.22 28.34
CA GLY A 636 -47.56 54.48 29.62
C GLY A 636 -48.90 53.71 29.62
N ASP A 637 -49.52 53.64 30.80
CA ASP A 637 -50.94 53.38 31.10
C ASP A 637 -51.68 52.17 30.48
N TYR A 638 -51.92 51.12 31.29
CA TYR A 638 -53.20 50.82 31.99
C TYR A 638 -53.15 49.44 32.67
#